data_AF-A0A924HWA9-F1
#
_entry.id   AF-A0A924HWA9-F1
#
_cell.length_a   1.000
_cell.length_b   1.000
_cell.length_c   1.000
_cell.angle_alpha   90.00
_cell.angle_beta   90.00
_cell.angle_gamma   90.00
#
_symmetry.space_group_name_H-M   'P 1'
#
loop_
_entity.id
_entity.type
_entity.pdbx_description
1 polymer ?
#
loop_
_entity_poly.entity_id
_entity_poly.type
_entity_poly.pdbx_seq_one_letter_code
_entity_poly.pdbx_strand_id
1 'polypeptide(L)'
;MSCTIETPLGAIMRIGTQAPPRTDLPAVKEVPATWPAAVLQKKSTEARLKMQHAIAVSRHQAIGGLPLVTQPEQQMRRPKQLKHVAGLYADDDVTAAQAGPVLPIKKLFPGSRRHELDQLQLALAGLPGPSDARRTALICAAAAATEGDAVLACYAIKRALVGLDLHAAVRKGVPPQNKVEHAAWCLASQLANSDTGFCLLQSLHYRHAGMGRAARVILQAGSFARHDAARTGGLPAGSLAARARQAACRMLTSGTLLSDAEKASIFAWEQGFRSDEQGSPLAELQERLAKFAYKSLPRARKSRLRSFLPRLLGNKKSPLSALGHSVQDGLDPGAERAPKDVERNQKRPDVVQEKLSSLIAKMGSSTRLRLADGSARGINTKGLSINLSNVLHLVGMPIGPRINLGYRGSRRAVLEIGRNTHCGEILIGTERATRRSCGVGAMFGYDLRAGPARVRCGVSVDAEVSDEQRRMAGVVVRFAQRNLSNGKSDGARVRGGMQAYMGFLFEEQKFAKAADPAAMFERLAEKFFDDADISLGWQDGNTRRRRRAGSVCGAVLAKITGTPLRIGPVVALTAEWSSVAQQVGDVAGGRMRSTVSRSGRGRQVSLGFGLCGKLSTESRAQPPQTPGVGMFSAGLPSCTIPLHVSGKASRVRLIRENGRLQSDRCMLDVEFASIDEYVATLQAERTRWLARLAKGRPGDPEATARAGRALDKHLANARRQARHNQVFIQRCNLRPAVAVAIDRHTEVINAIRACRYMNAAEQASLCAASEVTCRQLLADPSAWLPRELKVIEKQAVTCRRGLSLALQLGTESAAEGEHQINGLKPAQV
;
A
#
# COMPACT_ATOMS: atom_id res chain seq x y z
N MET A 1 -19.98 21.44 7.45
CA MET A 1 -18.71 21.50 8.21
C MET A 1 -17.94 20.20 8.00
N SER A 2 -17.08 20.15 6.99
CA SER A 2 -16.32 18.97 6.58
C SER A 2 -14.83 19.29 6.69
N CYS A 3 -14.20 18.81 7.76
CA CYS A 3 -12.76 18.96 7.97
C CYS A 3 -12.03 18.00 7.01
N THR A 4 -11.54 18.55 5.90
CA THR A 4 -10.64 17.86 4.96
C THR A 4 -9.29 17.67 5.65
N ILE A 5 -9.08 16.53 6.28
CA ILE A 5 -7.75 16.10 6.70
C ILE A 5 -6.99 15.70 5.44
N GLU A 6 -6.34 16.67 4.80
CA GLU A 6 -5.30 16.40 3.80
C GLU A 6 -4.13 15.73 4.52
N THR A 7 -3.93 14.44 4.24
CA THR A 7 -2.77 13.71 4.76
C THR A 7 -1.48 14.21 4.09
N PRO A 8 -0.31 14.13 4.78
CA PRO A 8 1.01 14.62 4.35
C PRO A 8 1.45 14.30 2.91
N LEU A 9 0.84 13.30 2.27
CA LEU A 9 1.28 12.68 1.02
C LEU A 9 0.70 13.35 -0.24
N GLY A 10 -0.26 14.27 -0.10
CA GLY A 10 -0.93 14.94 -1.23
C GLY A 10 -0.03 15.89 -2.04
N ALA A 11 0.88 16.60 -1.37
CA ALA A 11 1.70 17.66 -1.96
C ALA A 11 2.92 17.16 -2.74
N ILE A 12 3.50 16.01 -2.35
CA ILE A 12 4.65 15.35 -3.00
C ILE A 12 4.37 15.01 -4.48
N MET A 13 3.09 14.93 -4.87
CA MET A 13 2.66 14.36 -6.13
C MET A 13 2.57 15.35 -7.31
N ARG A 14 2.93 16.64 -7.12
CA ARG A 14 3.00 17.62 -8.23
C ARG A 14 4.33 17.59 -9.00
N ILE A 15 5.43 17.21 -8.34
CA ILE A 15 6.80 17.33 -8.90
C ILE A 15 7.08 16.27 -9.98
N GLY A 16 6.49 15.07 -9.89
CA GLY A 16 6.69 13.98 -10.87
C GLY A 16 5.92 14.10 -12.21
N THR A 17 5.15 15.18 -12.41
CA THR A 17 4.23 15.35 -13.56
C THR A 17 4.46 16.61 -14.39
N GLN A 18 5.67 17.18 -14.39
CA GLN A 18 6.00 18.23 -15.34
C GLN A 18 5.85 17.70 -16.78
N ALA A 19 5.12 18.46 -17.60
CA ALA A 19 4.73 18.07 -18.95
C ALA A 19 5.95 18.08 -19.89
N PRO A 20 6.14 17.06 -20.75
CA PRO A 20 7.08 17.18 -21.86
C PRO A 20 6.52 18.15 -22.92
N PRO A 21 7.38 18.75 -23.77
CA PRO A 21 6.94 19.55 -24.90
C PRO A 21 6.11 18.70 -25.87
N ARG A 22 5.14 19.33 -26.54
CA ARG A 22 4.31 18.69 -27.58
C ARG A 22 5.21 18.04 -28.63
N THR A 23 5.18 16.72 -28.72
CA THR A 23 5.77 15.98 -29.84
C THR A 23 4.68 15.74 -30.89
N ASP A 24 4.96 16.19 -32.11
CA ASP A 24 4.14 15.95 -33.28
C ASP A 24 4.09 14.45 -33.62
N LEU A 25 2.90 13.98 -33.97
CA LEU A 25 2.66 12.60 -34.40
C LEU A 25 3.40 12.32 -35.72
N PRO A 26 4.06 11.16 -35.91
CA PRO A 26 4.62 10.80 -37.20
C PRO A 26 3.52 10.46 -38.19
N ALA A 27 3.65 10.97 -39.42
CA ALA A 27 2.79 10.66 -40.55
C ALA A 27 2.87 9.15 -40.89
N VAL A 28 1.70 8.50 -40.94
CA VAL A 28 1.55 7.12 -41.40
C VAL A 28 1.57 7.13 -42.93
N LYS A 29 2.53 6.42 -43.53
CA LYS A 29 2.65 6.20 -44.97
C LYS A 29 1.46 5.39 -45.52
N GLU A 30 1.08 5.76 -46.73
CA GLU A 30 -0.09 5.33 -47.50
C GLU A 30 -0.06 3.84 -47.93
N VAL A 31 -1.25 3.22 -47.97
CA VAL A 31 -1.60 1.96 -48.66
C VAL A 31 -3.04 2.15 -49.21
N PRO A 32 -3.38 1.63 -50.41
CA PRO A 32 -4.05 2.42 -51.44
C PRO A 32 -5.58 2.49 -51.36
N ALA A 33 -6.08 3.51 -52.06
CA ALA A 33 -7.45 3.98 -52.11
C ALA A 33 -8.44 2.99 -52.74
N THR A 34 -9.54 2.75 -52.04
CA THR A 34 -10.89 2.91 -52.60
C THR A 34 -11.83 3.32 -51.46
N TRP A 35 -12.75 4.27 -51.74
CA TRP A 35 -13.79 4.92 -50.90
C TRP A 35 -13.52 6.41 -50.53
N PRO A 36 -14.54 7.31 -50.63
CA PRO A 36 -14.32 8.74 -50.86
C PRO A 36 -13.95 9.50 -49.57
N ALA A 37 -12.67 9.81 -49.41
CA ALA A 37 -12.09 10.52 -48.26
C ALA A 37 -12.54 12.01 -48.12
N ALA A 38 -13.05 12.62 -49.18
CA ALA A 38 -13.34 14.05 -49.23
C ALA A 38 -14.52 14.52 -48.34
N VAL A 39 -15.50 13.64 -48.06
CA VAL A 39 -16.67 13.99 -47.24
C VAL A 39 -16.39 13.81 -45.74
N LEU A 40 -15.48 12.89 -45.38
CA LEU A 40 -15.08 12.61 -43.99
C LEU A 40 -14.08 13.65 -43.46
N GLN A 41 -13.14 14.13 -44.29
CA GLN A 41 -12.21 15.18 -43.86
C GLN A 41 -12.93 16.49 -43.55
N LYS A 42 -13.86 16.94 -44.40
CA LYS A 42 -14.59 18.20 -44.23
C LYS A 42 -15.50 18.21 -42.99
N LYS A 43 -16.12 17.07 -42.66
CA LYS A 43 -16.92 16.90 -41.42
C LYS A 43 -16.04 16.73 -40.17
N SER A 44 -14.83 16.19 -40.30
CA SER A 44 -13.91 16.03 -39.18
C SER A 44 -13.32 17.35 -38.69
N THR A 45 -13.00 18.28 -39.59
CA THR A 45 -12.53 19.63 -39.25
C THR A 45 -13.64 20.48 -38.66
N GLU A 46 -14.86 20.37 -39.18
CA GLU A 46 -16.05 21.04 -38.61
C GLU A 46 -16.37 20.54 -37.20
N ALA A 47 -16.26 19.23 -36.95
CA ALA A 47 -16.41 18.64 -35.62
C ALA A 47 -15.30 19.07 -34.66
N ARG A 48 -14.06 19.24 -35.16
CA ARG A 48 -12.91 19.71 -34.38
C ARG A 48 -13.07 21.17 -33.95
N LEU A 49 -13.55 22.03 -34.85
CA LEU A 49 -13.86 23.44 -34.57
C LEU A 49 -15.03 23.59 -33.59
N LYS A 50 -16.11 22.81 -33.76
CA LYS A 50 -17.26 22.81 -32.84
C LYS A 50 -16.88 22.28 -31.44
N MET A 51 -15.97 21.30 -31.36
CA MET A 51 -15.45 20.80 -30.09
C MET A 51 -14.52 21.80 -29.38
N GLN A 52 -13.70 22.55 -30.11
CA GLN A 52 -12.90 23.64 -29.54
C GLN A 52 -13.77 24.80 -29.03
N HIS A 53 -14.84 25.13 -29.75
CA HIS A 53 -15.80 26.16 -29.32
C HIS A 53 -16.59 25.72 -28.06
N ALA A 54 -17.00 24.45 -27.96
CA ALA A 54 -17.65 23.90 -26.78
C ALA A 54 -16.73 23.86 -25.53
N ILE A 55 -15.43 23.63 -25.73
CA ILE A 55 -14.42 23.69 -24.65
C ILE A 55 -14.18 25.14 -24.18
N ALA A 56 -14.24 26.12 -25.09
CA ALA A 56 -14.14 27.54 -24.76
C ALA A 56 -15.37 28.06 -23.99
N VAL A 57 -16.58 27.66 -24.40
CA VAL A 57 -17.83 28.03 -23.72
C VAL A 57 -17.94 27.39 -22.33
N SER A 58 -17.47 26.14 -22.16
CA SER A 58 -17.46 25.46 -20.86
C SER A 58 -16.43 26.05 -19.87
N ARG A 59 -15.39 26.74 -20.36
CA ARG A 59 -14.45 27.49 -19.52
C ARG A 59 -15.02 28.82 -19.03
N HIS A 60 -15.91 29.46 -19.78
CA HIS A 60 -16.53 30.73 -19.37
C HIS A 60 -17.72 30.56 -18.40
N GLN A 61 -18.38 29.40 -18.37
CA GLN A 61 -19.48 29.14 -17.43
C GLN A 61 -19.04 28.60 -16.05
N ALA A 62 -17.76 28.32 -15.85
CA ALA A 62 -17.22 27.83 -14.58
C ALA A 62 -16.63 28.95 -13.67
N ILE A 63 -16.73 30.22 -14.09
CA ILE A 63 -16.28 31.39 -13.32
C ILE A 63 -17.44 32.38 -13.28
N GLY A 64 -18.34 32.19 -12.32
CA GLY A 64 -19.41 33.12 -12.01
C GLY A 64 -19.71 33.07 -10.52
N GLY A 65 -19.28 34.11 -9.80
CA GLY A 65 -19.68 34.37 -8.42
C GLY A 65 -18.54 34.30 -7.40
N LEU A 66 -17.86 35.44 -7.18
CA LEU A 66 -17.45 35.99 -5.87
C LEU A 66 -16.82 37.39 -6.11
N PRO A 67 -17.07 38.40 -5.24
CA PRO A 67 -16.82 39.80 -5.54
C PRO A 67 -15.34 40.19 -5.39
N LEU A 68 -14.88 41.09 -6.26
CA LEU A 68 -13.60 41.79 -6.12
C LEU A 68 -13.64 42.71 -4.90
N VAL A 69 -12.75 42.46 -3.94
CA VAL A 69 -12.26 43.48 -3.01
C VAL A 69 -10.87 43.88 -3.50
N THR A 70 -10.78 45.10 -4.01
CA THR A 70 -9.57 45.79 -4.45
C THR A 70 -8.79 46.31 -3.25
N GLN A 71 -7.50 45.98 -3.14
CA GLN A 71 -6.49 46.79 -2.46
C GLN A 71 -5.11 46.62 -3.12
N PRO A 72 -4.23 47.63 -3.02
CA PRO A 72 -3.52 48.16 -4.19
C PRO A 72 -2.06 47.71 -4.32
N GLU A 73 -1.54 47.99 -5.51
CA GLU A 73 -0.20 47.79 -6.01
C GLU A 73 0.91 48.28 -5.08
N GLN A 74 1.90 47.43 -4.81
CA GLN A 74 3.27 47.87 -4.53
C GLN A 74 4.27 47.09 -5.39
N GLN A 75 4.65 47.77 -6.47
CA GLN A 75 5.92 47.80 -7.18
C GLN A 75 6.88 46.60 -7.08
N MET A 76 7.04 45.99 -8.27
CA MET A 76 8.15 45.13 -8.67
C MET A 76 9.52 45.77 -8.42
N ARG A 77 10.41 45.05 -7.72
CA ARG A 77 11.87 45.15 -7.94
C ARG A 77 12.38 43.84 -8.53
N ARG A 78 12.94 43.93 -9.74
CA ARG A 78 13.62 42.86 -10.50
C ARG A 78 14.76 42.24 -9.67
N PRO A 79 15.00 40.92 -9.69
CA PRO A 79 16.31 40.38 -9.40
C PRO A 79 17.12 40.27 -10.70
N LYS A 80 18.36 40.76 -10.60
CA LYS A 80 19.42 40.70 -11.61
C LYS A 80 19.74 39.26 -11.99
N GLN A 81 20.06 39.08 -13.27
CA GLN A 81 20.72 37.90 -13.80
C GLN A 81 22.03 37.61 -13.04
N LEU A 82 22.25 36.36 -12.67
CA LEU A 82 23.58 35.82 -12.41
C LEU A 82 23.70 34.46 -13.10
N LYS A 83 24.74 34.39 -13.94
CA LYS A 83 25.07 33.30 -14.86
C LYS A 83 25.55 32.05 -14.08
N HIS A 84 25.30 30.90 -14.70
CA HIS A 84 25.85 29.58 -14.38
C HIS A 84 27.37 29.57 -14.12
N VAL A 85 27.85 28.68 -13.24
CA VAL A 85 28.63 27.46 -13.57
C VAL A 85 29.20 26.82 -12.28
N ALA A 86 29.12 25.48 -12.20
CA ALA A 86 29.87 24.55 -11.35
C ALA A 86 29.71 24.60 -9.80
N GLY A 87 28.86 23.71 -9.28
CA GLY A 87 28.89 23.23 -7.89
C GLY A 87 28.49 21.75 -7.86
N LEU A 88 29.49 20.87 -7.87
CA LEU A 88 29.33 19.42 -7.72
C LEU A 88 29.01 19.11 -6.25
N TYR A 89 27.91 18.37 -6.02
CA TYR A 89 27.48 17.70 -4.78
C TYR A 89 28.29 18.04 -3.51
N ALA A 90 27.95 19.17 -2.87
CA ALA A 90 28.25 19.36 -1.46
C ALA A 90 27.13 18.71 -0.63
N ASP A 91 27.49 17.89 0.35
CA ASP A 91 26.58 17.36 1.39
C ASP A 91 26.10 18.48 2.35
N ASP A 92 26.50 19.73 2.12
CA ASP A 92 26.38 20.85 3.05
C ASP A 92 24.97 21.46 3.12
N ASP A 93 24.15 21.39 2.06
CA ASP A 93 22.79 21.96 2.05
C ASP A 93 21.79 21.22 2.96
N VAL A 94 22.14 20.01 3.42
CA VAL A 94 21.29 19.23 4.35
C VAL A 94 21.47 19.69 5.80
N THR A 95 22.48 20.49 6.14
CA THR A 95 22.78 20.85 7.54
C THR A 95 21.83 21.88 8.13
N ALA A 96 21.37 22.88 7.36
CA ALA A 96 20.46 23.92 7.86
C ALA A 96 19.03 23.41 8.15
N ALA A 97 18.59 22.35 7.47
CA ALA A 97 17.27 21.74 7.67
C ALA A 97 17.22 20.69 8.82
N GLN A 98 18.33 20.51 9.56
CA GLN A 98 18.45 19.51 10.63
C GLN A 98 18.11 20.04 12.03
N ALA A 99 17.95 21.36 12.21
CA ALA A 99 17.57 21.92 13.49
C ALA A 99 16.12 21.52 13.81
N GLY A 100 15.95 20.56 14.73
CA GLY A 100 14.65 20.25 15.30
C GLY A 100 14.06 21.47 16.02
N PRO A 101 12.74 21.56 16.23
CA PRO A 101 12.17 22.66 16.98
C PRO A 101 12.78 22.68 18.39
N VAL A 102 13.39 23.79 18.77
CA VAL A 102 13.93 23.99 20.11
C VAL A 102 12.75 24.06 21.08
N LEU A 103 12.58 23.01 21.89
CA LEU A 103 11.55 23.00 22.91
C LEU A 103 11.88 24.06 23.98
N PRO A 104 10.90 24.87 24.40
CA PRO A 104 11.09 25.79 25.51
C PRO A 104 11.18 25.00 26.82
N ILE A 105 12.40 24.62 27.23
CA ILE A 105 12.67 23.82 28.44
C ILE A 105 11.96 24.40 29.68
N LYS A 106 11.90 25.73 29.83
CA LYS A 106 11.20 26.43 30.91
C LYS A 106 9.70 26.08 31.01
N LYS A 107 9.04 25.75 29.89
CA LYS A 107 7.63 25.32 29.88
C LYS A 107 7.44 23.86 30.25
N LEU A 108 8.46 23.01 30.08
CA LEU A 108 8.41 21.59 30.42
C LEU A 108 8.67 21.32 31.91
N PHE A 109 9.31 22.28 32.59
CA PHE A 109 9.59 22.22 34.02
C PHE A 109 9.01 23.45 34.73
N PRO A 110 7.67 23.57 34.81
CA PRO A 110 7.03 24.72 35.42
C PRO A 110 7.45 24.86 36.89
N GLY A 111 7.79 26.09 37.31
CA GLY A 111 8.21 26.37 38.69
C GLY A 111 9.71 26.21 38.97
N SER A 112 10.48 25.62 38.05
CA SER A 112 11.94 25.47 38.21
C SER A 112 12.67 26.80 38.04
N ARG A 113 13.69 27.03 38.88
CA ARG A 113 14.54 28.24 38.83
C ARG A 113 15.52 28.16 37.66
N ARG A 114 16.00 29.32 37.19
CA ARG A 114 16.92 29.40 36.03
C ARG A 114 18.17 28.53 36.21
N HIS A 115 18.78 28.56 37.39
CA HIS A 115 19.97 27.76 37.69
C HIS A 115 19.70 26.23 37.69
N GLU A 116 18.49 25.79 38.03
CA GLU A 116 18.09 24.37 37.99
C GLU A 116 17.94 23.89 36.54
N LEU A 117 17.38 24.76 35.68
CA LEU A 117 17.31 24.51 34.24
C LEU A 117 18.70 24.49 33.60
N ASP A 118 19.61 25.37 34.03
CA ASP A 118 20.99 25.41 33.56
C ASP A 118 21.76 24.16 33.99
N GLN A 119 21.56 23.67 35.22
CA GLN A 119 22.13 22.40 35.68
C GLN A 119 21.59 21.20 34.90
N LEU A 120 20.30 21.16 34.59
CA LEU A 120 19.71 20.14 33.74
C LEU A 120 20.30 20.19 32.32
N GLN A 121 20.44 21.38 31.74
CA GLN A 121 21.07 21.55 30.43
C GLN A 121 22.53 21.09 30.41
N LEU A 122 23.27 21.38 31.47
CA LEU A 122 24.66 20.95 31.65
C LEU A 122 24.77 19.42 31.78
N ALA A 123 23.90 18.80 32.59
CA ALA A 123 23.82 17.35 32.72
C ALA A 123 23.49 16.66 31.38
N LEU A 124 22.63 17.29 30.56
CA LEU A 124 22.30 16.82 29.23
C LEU A 124 23.43 17.04 28.21
N ALA A 125 24.24 18.07 28.38
CA ALA A 125 25.40 18.37 27.53
C ALA A 125 26.58 17.42 27.79
N GLY A 126 26.71 16.91 29.03
CA GLY A 126 27.72 15.91 29.40
C GLY A 126 27.43 14.49 28.91
N LEU A 127 26.28 14.25 28.24
CA LEU A 127 25.96 12.95 27.65
C LEU A 127 26.68 12.78 26.31
N PRO A 128 27.38 11.67 26.06
CA PRO A 128 28.05 11.44 24.79
C PRO A 128 27.05 11.29 23.63
N GLY A 129 27.15 12.18 22.64
CA GLY A 129 26.55 12.02 21.31
C GLY A 129 25.01 11.90 21.19
N PRO A 130 24.16 12.55 22.00
CA PRO A 130 22.75 12.63 21.66
C PRO A 130 22.54 13.61 20.50
N SER A 131 22.01 13.15 19.38
CA SER A 131 21.38 14.07 18.40
C SER A 131 20.28 14.89 19.10
N ASP A 132 19.94 16.08 18.60
CA ASP A 132 18.91 16.95 19.20
C ASP A 132 17.59 16.23 19.53
N ALA A 133 17.23 15.19 18.75
CA ALA A 133 16.07 14.34 19.02
C ALA A 133 16.23 13.40 20.23
N ARG A 134 17.42 12.82 20.45
CA ARG A 134 17.69 12.02 21.66
C ARG A 134 17.65 12.89 22.91
N ARG A 135 18.19 14.11 22.82
CA ARG A 135 18.12 15.11 23.88
C ARG A 135 16.68 15.50 24.16
N THR A 136 15.89 15.77 23.12
CA THR A 136 14.45 16.08 23.22
C THR A 136 13.66 14.94 23.84
N ALA A 137 13.84 13.70 23.38
CA ALA A 137 13.17 12.53 23.93
C ALA A 137 13.53 12.30 25.40
N LEU A 138 14.81 12.49 25.76
CA LEU A 138 15.27 12.39 27.14
C LEU A 138 14.68 13.50 28.02
N ILE A 139 14.64 14.76 27.55
CA ILE A 139 14.04 15.89 28.26
C ILE A 139 12.55 15.65 28.50
N CYS A 140 11.80 15.27 27.48
CA CYS A 140 10.36 15.03 27.61
C CYS A 140 10.07 13.82 28.51
N ALA A 141 10.88 12.75 28.41
CA ALA A 141 10.74 11.59 29.29
C ALA A 141 11.11 11.93 30.74
N ALA A 142 12.14 12.75 30.95
CA ALA A 142 12.54 13.20 32.28
C ALA A 142 11.46 14.10 32.89
N ALA A 143 10.94 15.08 32.14
CA ALA A 143 9.83 15.93 32.57
C ALA A 143 8.59 15.11 32.95
N ALA A 144 8.23 14.11 32.13
CA ALA A 144 7.09 13.24 32.42
C ALA A 144 7.33 12.29 33.61
N ALA A 145 8.56 11.82 33.82
CA ALA A 145 8.92 10.93 34.93
C ALA A 145 9.04 11.64 36.28
N THR A 146 9.20 12.97 36.27
CA THR A 146 9.47 13.80 37.47
C THR A 146 8.40 14.85 37.72
N GLU A 147 7.29 14.74 37.00
CA GLU A 147 6.18 15.68 37.09
C GLU A 147 6.58 17.16 36.86
N GLY A 148 7.61 17.40 36.05
CA GLY A 148 8.11 18.75 35.75
C GLY A 148 9.10 19.33 36.77
N ASP A 149 9.62 18.52 37.71
CA ASP A 149 10.71 18.93 38.61
C ASP A 149 12.08 18.77 37.93
N ALA A 150 12.75 19.90 37.65
CA ALA A 150 14.04 19.90 36.95
C ALA A 150 15.19 19.31 37.78
N VAL A 151 15.15 19.47 39.10
CA VAL A 151 16.19 18.96 40.02
C VAL A 151 16.06 17.44 40.12
N LEU A 152 14.84 16.95 40.34
CA LEU A 152 14.55 15.52 40.35
C LEU A 152 14.88 14.90 38.98
N ALA A 153 14.62 15.59 37.87
CA ALA A 153 14.97 15.13 36.52
C ALA A 153 16.48 14.96 36.35
N CYS A 154 17.28 15.91 36.83
CA CYS A 154 18.74 15.82 36.81
C CYS A 154 19.24 14.60 37.61
N TYR A 155 18.72 14.39 38.82
CA TYR A 155 19.08 13.24 39.65
C TYR A 155 18.59 11.91 39.06
N ALA A 156 17.39 11.87 38.48
CA ALA A 156 16.84 10.68 37.83
C ALA A 156 17.64 10.28 36.60
N ILE A 157 18.07 11.25 35.78
CA ILE A 157 18.98 11.02 34.65
C ILE A 157 20.31 10.48 35.16
N LYS A 158 20.94 11.14 36.14
CA LYS A 158 22.22 10.67 36.73
C LYS A 158 22.09 9.26 37.30
N ARG A 159 21.01 8.96 38.03
CA ARG A 159 20.77 7.61 38.56
C ARG A 159 20.56 6.59 37.45
N ALA A 160 19.83 6.94 36.40
CA ALA A 160 19.67 6.10 35.22
C ALA A 160 21.00 5.90 34.44
N LEU A 161 21.98 6.80 34.56
CA LEU A 161 23.32 6.64 33.97
C LEU A 161 24.24 5.75 34.82
N VAL A 162 24.09 5.76 36.14
CA VAL A 162 24.94 4.99 37.06
C VAL A 162 24.58 3.50 37.07
N GLY A 163 23.38 3.13 36.61
CA GLY A 163 22.90 1.75 36.63
C GLY A 163 21.60 1.59 37.40
N LEU A 164 20.64 0.90 36.79
CA LEU A 164 19.40 0.37 37.37
C LEU A 164 19.62 -1.13 37.41
N ASP A 165 19.74 -1.68 38.61
CA ASP A 165 19.94 -3.11 38.79
C ASP A 165 18.61 -3.86 38.58
N LEU A 166 18.36 -4.24 37.32
CA LEU A 166 17.21 -5.05 36.93
C LEU A 166 17.23 -6.41 37.62
N HIS A 167 18.40 -6.98 37.90
CA HIS A 167 18.50 -8.27 38.58
C HIS A 167 18.12 -8.17 40.06
N ALA A 168 18.59 -7.15 40.78
CA ALA A 168 18.20 -6.93 42.18
C ALA A 168 16.72 -6.55 42.29
N ALA A 169 16.19 -5.71 41.39
CA ALA A 169 14.78 -5.34 41.39
C ALA A 169 13.86 -6.54 41.15
N VAL A 170 14.27 -7.48 40.30
CA VAL A 170 13.51 -8.72 40.04
C VAL A 170 13.64 -9.73 41.17
N ARG A 171 14.85 -9.97 41.71
CA ARG A 171 15.09 -10.96 42.77
C ARG A 171 14.50 -10.56 44.12
N LYS A 172 14.62 -9.28 44.49
CA LYS A 172 14.24 -8.81 45.82
C LYS A 172 12.79 -8.34 45.89
N GLY A 173 12.12 -8.14 44.74
CA GLY A 173 10.78 -7.55 44.70
C GLY A 173 10.71 -6.15 45.31
N VAL A 174 11.87 -5.50 45.53
CA VAL A 174 11.97 -4.28 46.32
C VAL A 174 11.45 -3.12 45.47
N PRO A 175 10.40 -2.39 45.92
CA PRO A 175 9.98 -1.17 45.26
C PRO A 175 11.12 -0.15 45.30
N PRO A 176 11.17 0.82 44.35
CA PRO A 176 12.19 1.87 44.36
C PRO A 176 12.26 2.53 45.74
N GLN A 177 13.45 2.55 46.34
CA GLN A 177 13.62 2.89 47.76
C GLN A 177 13.46 4.39 48.03
N ASN A 178 13.60 5.22 47.00
CA ASN A 178 13.45 6.67 47.09
C ASN A 178 12.84 7.27 45.81
N LYS A 179 12.44 8.54 45.89
CA LYS A 179 11.80 9.28 44.78
C LYS A 179 12.68 9.36 43.53
N VAL A 180 14.01 9.47 43.69
CA VAL A 180 14.98 9.54 42.58
C VAL A 180 15.03 8.21 41.82
N GLU A 181 15.08 7.09 42.54
CA GLU A 181 15.08 5.76 41.96
C GLU A 181 13.73 5.47 41.28
N HIS A 182 12.62 5.88 41.89
CA HIS A 182 11.30 5.79 41.27
C HIS A 182 11.24 6.57 39.94
N ALA A 183 11.70 7.83 39.94
CA ALA A 183 11.78 8.65 38.74
C ALA A 183 12.71 8.06 37.68
N ALA A 184 13.85 7.47 38.07
CA ALA A 184 14.78 6.81 37.16
C ALA A 184 14.16 5.54 36.51
N TRP A 185 13.39 4.76 37.27
CA TRP A 185 12.61 3.63 36.75
C TRP A 185 11.50 4.08 35.79
N CYS A 186 10.79 5.16 36.12
CA CYS A 186 9.78 5.75 35.24
C CYS A 186 10.41 6.28 33.95
N LEU A 187 11.55 6.96 34.03
CA LEU A 187 12.33 7.42 32.89
C LEU A 187 12.75 6.25 31.99
N ALA A 188 13.33 5.19 32.57
CA ALA A 188 13.74 4.01 31.83
C ALA A 188 12.55 3.28 31.17
N SER A 189 11.42 3.17 31.87
CA SER A 189 10.19 2.63 31.28
C SER A 189 9.69 3.45 30.09
N GLN A 190 9.71 4.79 30.18
CA GLN A 190 9.30 5.67 29.09
C GLN A 190 10.25 5.59 27.89
N LEU A 191 11.56 5.55 28.14
CA LEU A 191 12.57 5.38 27.09
C LEU A 191 12.47 4.01 26.42
N ALA A 192 12.22 2.94 27.19
CA ALA A 192 12.08 1.57 26.67
C ALA A 192 10.89 1.38 25.71
N ASN A 193 9.90 2.28 25.74
CA ASN A 193 8.76 2.28 24.81
C ASN A 193 9.16 2.64 23.36
N SER A 194 10.36 3.17 23.15
CA SER A 194 10.91 3.48 21.83
C SER A 194 12.23 2.74 21.59
N ASP A 195 12.55 2.39 20.35
CA ASP A 195 13.87 1.81 20.02
C ASP A 195 14.99 2.80 20.29
N THR A 196 14.77 4.10 20.05
CA THR A 196 15.78 5.13 20.31
C THR A 196 16.03 5.33 21.78
N GLY A 197 14.98 5.42 22.59
CA GLY A 197 15.11 5.47 24.03
C GLY A 197 15.67 4.17 24.60
N PHE A 198 15.32 3.00 24.06
CA PHE A 198 15.90 1.73 24.51
C PHE A 198 17.37 1.56 24.09
N CYS A 199 17.76 1.96 22.89
CA CYS A 199 19.17 2.02 22.49
C CYS A 199 19.96 3.03 23.32
N LEU A 200 19.35 4.18 23.64
CA LEU A 200 19.92 5.14 24.57
C LEU A 200 20.15 4.44 25.92
N LEU A 201 19.13 3.81 26.49
CA LEU A 201 19.28 3.01 27.71
C LEU A 201 20.40 1.97 27.57
N GLN A 202 20.43 1.17 26.51
CA GLN A 202 21.50 0.18 26.31
C GLN A 202 22.90 0.80 26.27
N SER A 203 23.05 1.92 25.56
CA SER A 203 24.32 2.67 25.47
C SER A 203 24.73 3.29 26.80
N LEU A 204 23.75 3.61 27.65
CA LEU A 204 23.97 4.16 28.97
C LEU A 204 24.25 3.07 30.02
N HIS A 205 23.94 1.80 29.75
CA HIS A 205 23.78 0.81 30.83
C HIS A 205 24.57 -0.50 30.74
N TYR A 206 24.85 -1.16 29.58
CA TYR A 206 25.38 -2.55 29.65
C TYR A 206 26.25 -3.10 28.51
N ARG A 207 27.27 -3.90 28.91
CA ARG A 207 28.22 -4.71 28.11
C ARG A 207 27.79 -6.18 27.86
N HIS A 208 26.61 -6.64 28.27
CA HIS A 208 26.20 -8.05 28.12
C HIS A 208 25.13 -8.26 27.03
N ALA A 209 25.50 -8.95 25.95
CA ALA A 209 24.73 -9.09 24.71
C ALA A 209 23.46 -9.96 24.79
N GLY A 210 23.11 -10.56 25.93
CA GLY A 210 21.95 -11.48 26.07
C GLY A 210 20.73 -10.92 26.82
N MET A 211 20.88 -9.85 27.60
CA MET A 211 19.84 -9.39 28.54
C MET A 211 18.86 -8.36 27.96
N GLY A 212 19.12 -7.85 26.75
CA GLY A 212 18.35 -6.76 26.14
C GLY A 212 16.88 -7.10 25.90
N ARG A 213 16.57 -8.36 25.56
CA ARG A 213 15.21 -8.83 25.26
C ARG A 213 14.33 -8.81 26.53
N ALA A 214 14.73 -9.54 27.57
CA ALA A 214 13.99 -9.60 28.81
C ALA A 214 13.90 -8.24 29.52
N ALA A 215 15.00 -7.49 29.59
CA ALA A 215 15.03 -6.17 30.22
C ALA A 215 14.01 -5.22 29.58
N ARG A 216 13.89 -5.25 28.25
CA ARG A 216 12.90 -4.46 27.53
C ARG A 216 11.48 -4.85 27.89
N VAL A 217 11.17 -6.15 27.90
CA VAL A 217 9.83 -6.66 28.25
C VAL A 217 9.48 -6.26 29.68
N ILE A 218 10.40 -6.39 30.64
CA ILE A 218 10.17 -6.01 32.04
C ILE A 218 9.85 -4.52 32.17
N LEU A 219 10.62 -3.64 31.51
CA LEU A 219 10.41 -2.20 31.56
C LEU A 219 9.10 -1.78 30.90
N GLN A 220 8.78 -2.35 29.74
CA GLN A 220 7.56 -2.04 29.00
C GLN A 220 6.31 -2.59 29.68
N ALA A 221 6.32 -3.88 30.04
CA ALA A 221 5.19 -4.54 30.69
C ALA A 221 4.95 -3.99 32.09
N GLY A 222 6.00 -3.68 32.85
CA GLY A 222 5.89 -3.00 34.13
C GLY A 222 5.28 -1.59 34.01
N SER A 223 5.65 -0.84 32.98
CA SER A 223 5.05 0.48 32.72
C SER A 223 3.59 0.38 32.32
N PHE A 224 3.27 -0.54 31.42
CA PHE A 224 1.90 -0.77 30.96
C PHE A 224 1.01 -1.18 32.13
N ALA A 225 1.48 -2.14 32.93
CA ALA A 225 0.84 -2.58 34.15
C ALA A 225 0.49 -1.39 35.06
N ARG A 226 1.46 -0.54 35.43
CA ARG A 226 1.21 0.62 36.30
C ARG A 226 0.16 1.58 35.72
N HIS A 227 0.21 1.86 34.42
CA HIS A 227 -0.76 2.74 33.78
C HIS A 227 -2.17 2.15 33.73
N ASP A 228 -2.28 0.84 33.52
CA ASP A 228 -3.56 0.15 33.44
C ASP A 228 -4.20 0.03 34.82
N ALA A 229 -3.43 -0.39 35.84
CA ALA A 229 -3.87 -0.43 37.23
C ALA A 229 -4.39 0.92 37.74
N ALA A 230 -3.74 2.02 37.35
CA ALA A 230 -4.18 3.37 37.69
C ALA A 230 -5.50 3.77 37.00
N ARG A 231 -5.87 3.13 35.88
CA ARG A 231 -7.13 3.37 35.16
C ARG A 231 -8.27 2.45 35.63
N THR A 232 -7.95 1.20 35.96
CA THR A 232 -8.95 0.15 36.23
C THR A 232 -9.11 -0.17 37.71
N GLY A 233 -8.36 0.47 38.61
CA GLY A 233 -8.38 0.18 40.05
C GLY A 233 -7.60 -1.08 40.46
N GLY A 234 -6.78 -1.61 39.56
CA GLY A 234 -5.97 -2.81 39.78
C GLY A 234 -5.78 -3.62 38.49
N LEU A 235 -4.65 -4.33 38.37
CA LEU A 235 -4.45 -5.28 37.27
C LEU A 235 -5.05 -6.63 37.62
N PRO A 236 -5.75 -7.29 36.68
CA PRO A 236 -6.01 -8.71 36.82
C PRO A 236 -4.66 -9.46 36.77
N ALA A 237 -4.43 -10.32 37.76
CA ALA A 237 -3.20 -11.12 37.92
C ALA A 237 -2.90 -12.03 36.71
N GLY A 238 -3.84 -12.21 35.79
CA GLY A 238 -3.69 -12.98 34.54
C GLY A 238 -3.42 -12.18 33.26
N SER A 239 -3.33 -10.84 33.33
CA SER A 239 -3.13 -10.01 32.12
C SER A 239 -1.86 -10.40 31.34
N LEU A 240 -1.89 -10.24 30.01
CA LEU A 240 -0.72 -10.45 29.16
C LEU A 240 0.53 -9.72 29.67
N ALA A 241 0.38 -8.50 30.18
CA ALA A 241 1.49 -7.71 30.73
C ALA A 241 2.11 -8.36 31.97
N ALA A 242 1.28 -8.86 32.91
CA ALA A 242 1.76 -9.56 34.09
C ALA A 242 2.50 -10.85 33.72
N ARG A 243 1.91 -11.67 32.83
CA ARG A 243 2.50 -12.92 32.36
C ARG A 243 3.81 -12.71 31.60
N ALA A 244 3.85 -11.75 30.68
CA ALA A 244 5.06 -11.42 29.91
C ALA A 244 6.18 -10.89 30.83
N ARG A 245 5.84 -10.05 31.81
CA ARG A 245 6.81 -9.57 32.81
C ARG A 245 7.36 -10.71 33.65
N GLN A 246 6.50 -11.59 34.18
CA GLN A 246 6.91 -12.73 35.01
C GLN A 246 7.81 -13.69 34.23
N ALA A 247 7.44 -14.01 33.00
CA ALA A 247 8.23 -14.84 32.10
C ALA A 247 9.59 -14.19 31.79
N ALA A 248 9.63 -12.88 31.51
CA ALA A 248 10.88 -12.17 31.26
C ALA A 248 11.77 -12.09 32.51
N CYS A 249 11.19 -11.93 33.70
CA CYS A 249 11.90 -12.02 34.97
C CYS A 249 12.56 -13.41 35.13
N ARG A 250 11.81 -14.48 34.87
CA ARG A 250 12.35 -15.85 34.88
C ARG A 250 13.47 -16.01 33.88
N MET A 251 13.30 -15.52 32.65
CA MET A 251 14.32 -15.53 31.61
C MET A 251 15.63 -14.85 32.05
N LEU A 252 15.55 -13.73 32.78
CA LEU A 252 16.74 -13.09 33.37
C LEU A 252 17.36 -13.93 34.49
N THR A 253 16.55 -14.56 35.35
CA THR A 253 17.07 -15.24 36.56
C THR A 253 17.57 -16.66 36.33
N SER A 254 16.93 -17.45 35.46
CA SER A 254 17.15 -18.90 35.32
C SER A 254 17.76 -19.33 33.98
N GLY A 255 17.91 -18.42 33.02
CA GLY A 255 18.71 -18.64 31.81
C GLY A 255 18.11 -19.52 30.71
N THR A 256 17.32 -20.59 30.97
CA THR A 256 16.98 -21.53 29.86
C THR A 256 15.66 -22.33 29.89
N LEU A 257 14.86 -22.37 30.96
CA LEU A 257 13.61 -23.17 30.95
C LEU A 257 12.37 -22.30 31.14
N LEU A 258 11.83 -21.81 30.02
CA LEU A 258 10.51 -21.19 29.93
C LEU A 258 9.50 -22.23 29.43
N SER A 259 8.29 -22.25 29.99
CA SER A 259 7.20 -23.04 29.43
C SER A 259 6.70 -22.47 28.09
N ASP A 260 5.97 -23.27 27.31
CA ASP A 260 5.37 -22.84 26.04
C ASP A 260 4.48 -21.58 26.22
N ALA A 261 3.72 -21.54 27.31
CA ALA A 261 2.86 -20.40 27.65
C ALA A 261 3.66 -19.14 28.04
N GLU A 262 4.81 -19.31 28.70
CA GLU A 262 5.72 -18.21 29.05
C GLU A 262 6.41 -17.65 27.81
N LYS A 263 6.89 -18.53 26.93
CA LYS A 263 7.44 -18.16 25.62
C LYS A 263 6.39 -17.44 24.78
N ALA A 264 5.16 -17.94 24.73
CA ALA A 264 4.06 -17.29 24.03
C ALA A 264 3.77 -15.87 24.56
N SER A 265 3.84 -15.67 25.87
CA SER A 265 3.60 -14.36 26.50
C SER A 265 4.70 -13.36 26.15
N ILE A 266 5.97 -13.75 26.25
CA ILE A 266 7.11 -12.91 25.83
C ILE A 266 7.05 -12.62 24.33
N PHE A 267 6.81 -13.67 23.53
CA PHE A 267 6.75 -13.57 22.08
C PHE A 267 5.63 -12.62 21.64
N ALA A 268 4.41 -12.78 22.17
CA ALA A 268 3.31 -11.86 21.88
C ALA A 268 3.64 -10.41 22.27
N TRP A 269 4.25 -10.20 23.44
CA TRP A 269 4.65 -8.86 23.89
C TRP A 269 5.60 -8.18 22.90
N GLU A 270 6.57 -8.91 22.39
CA GLU A 270 7.57 -8.38 21.45
C GLU A 270 7.03 -8.11 20.06
N GLN A 271 6.03 -8.88 19.64
CA GLN A 271 5.29 -8.61 18.42
C GLN A 271 4.39 -7.37 18.55
N GLY A 272 4.32 -6.75 19.73
CA GLY A 272 3.61 -5.51 19.98
C GLY A 272 2.21 -5.68 20.55
N PHE A 273 1.80 -6.91 20.90
CA PHE A 273 0.53 -7.15 21.58
C PHE A 273 0.59 -6.69 23.03
N ARG A 274 -0.51 -6.08 23.51
CA ARG A 274 -0.58 -5.48 24.87
C ARG A 274 -1.72 -6.03 25.71
N SER A 275 -2.72 -6.63 25.07
CA SER A 275 -3.79 -7.38 25.72
C SER A 275 -4.10 -8.64 24.93
N ASP A 276 -4.67 -9.61 25.64
CA ASP A 276 -5.13 -10.92 25.17
C ASP A 276 -6.66 -11.09 25.36
N GLU A 277 -7.33 -10.04 25.83
CA GLU A 277 -8.78 -10.02 26.03
C GLU A 277 -9.56 -10.21 24.72
N GLN A 278 -10.85 -10.57 24.82
CA GLN A 278 -11.70 -10.73 23.66
C GLN A 278 -11.79 -9.43 22.84
N GLY A 279 -11.57 -9.55 21.52
CA GLY A 279 -11.51 -8.38 20.61
C GLY A 279 -10.16 -7.65 20.62
N SER A 280 -9.19 -8.08 21.43
CA SER A 280 -7.81 -7.61 21.30
C SER A 280 -7.18 -8.08 19.99
N PRO A 281 -6.19 -7.37 19.45
CA PRO A 281 -5.47 -7.80 18.25
C PRO A 281 -4.81 -9.19 18.38
N LEU A 282 -4.42 -9.60 19.59
CA LEU A 282 -3.85 -10.92 19.84
C LEU A 282 -4.92 -12.01 19.74
N ALA A 283 -6.05 -11.83 20.42
CA ALA A 283 -7.18 -12.77 20.34
C ALA A 283 -7.69 -12.90 18.89
N GLU A 284 -7.85 -11.78 18.18
CA GLU A 284 -8.25 -11.78 16.77
C GLU A 284 -7.24 -12.51 15.88
N LEU A 285 -5.94 -12.36 16.14
CA LEU A 285 -4.87 -13.08 15.45
C LEU A 285 -4.95 -14.58 15.69
N GLN A 286 -5.06 -15.01 16.95
CA GLN A 286 -5.14 -16.41 17.35
C GLN A 286 -6.36 -17.08 16.70
N GLU A 287 -7.53 -16.46 16.81
CA GLU A 287 -8.77 -16.96 16.18
C GLU A 287 -8.64 -17.06 14.66
N ARG A 288 -8.00 -16.08 14.02
CA ARG A 288 -7.85 -16.04 12.56
C ARG A 288 -6.90 -17.12 12.06
N LEU A 289 -5.79 -17.36 12.76
CA LEU A 289 -4.85 -18.44 12.46
C LEU A 289 -5.53 -19.80 12.62
N ALA A 290 -6.18 -20.04 13.76
CA ALA A 290 -6.93 -21.27 14.01
C ALA A 290 -8.03 -21.50 12.97
N LYS A 291 -8.79 -20.45 12.60
CA LYS A 291 -9.80 -20.53 11.55
C LYS A 291 -9.21 -20.83 10.17
N PHE A 292 -8.00 -20.34 9.89
CA PHE A 292 -7.34 -20.65 8.63
C PHE A 292 -6.89 -22.11 8.62
N ALA A 293 -6.11 -22.54 9.60
CA ALA A 293 -5.57 -23.90 9.72
C ALA A 293 -6.69 -24.96 9.83
N TYR A 294 -7.62 -24.82 10.79
CA TYR A 294 -8.61 -25.85 11.09
C TYR A 294 -9.86 -25.80 10.20
N LYS A 295 -10.19 -24.66 9.58
CA LYS A 295 -11.41 -24.52 8.75
C LYS A 295 -11.12 -24.21 7.29
N SER A 296 -10.17 -23.36 6.96
CA SER A 296 -9.97 -22.89 5.58
C SER A 296 -9.14 -23.84 4.73
N LEU A 297 -8.09 -24.46 5.30
CA LEU A 297 -7.30 -25.50 4.63
C LEU A 297 -8.16 -26.74 4.31
N PRO A 298 -8.94 -27.33 5.24
CA PRO A 298 -9.80 -28.47 4.91
C PRO A 298 -10.89 -28.17 3.89
N ARG A 299 -11.35 -26.91 3.80
CA ARG A 299 -12.41 -26.50 2.86
C ARG A 299 -11.95 -26.46 1.41
N ALA A 300 -10.65 -26.37 1.14
CA ALA A 300 -10.11 -26.50 -0.21
C ALA A 300 -10.50 -27.84 -0.89
N ARG A 301 -10.91 -28.85 -0.09
CA ARG A 301 -11.30 -30.21 -0.49
C ARG A 301 -12.70 -30.34 -1.13
N LYS A 302 -13.67 -29.43 -0.90
CA LYS A 302 -15.11 -29.70 -1.20
C LYS A 302 -15.58 -29.20 -2.57
N SER A 303 -16.46 -29.99 -3.22
CA SER A 303 -17.05 -29.71 -4.55
C SER A 303 -17.75 -28.34 -4.63
N ARG A 304 -17.52 -27.64 -5.75
CA ARG A 304 -17.93 -26.24 -6.01
C ARG A 304 -19.46 -26.05 -6.15
N LEU A 305 -20.19 -27.06 -6.60
CA LEU A 305 -21.65 -26.95 -6.83
C LEU A 305 -22.46 -26.97 -5.52
N ARG A 306 -22.11 -27.86 -4.57
CA ARG A 306 -22.79 -27.95 -3.25
C ARG A 306 -22.46 -26.77 -2.31
N SER A 307 -21.54 -25.88 -2.67
CA SER A 307 -21.10 -24.76 -1.84
C SER A 307 -21.54 -23.37 -2.35
N PHE A 308 -22.24 -23.30 -3.48
CA PHE A 308 -22.62 -22.03 -4.11
C PHE A 308 -23.57 -21.17 -3.24
N LEU A 309 -24.71 -21.74 -2.80
CA LEU A 309 -25.69 -21.03 -1.97
C LEU A 309 -25.10 -20.55 -0.61
N PRO A 310 -24.38 -21.39 0.16
CA PRO A 310 -23.69 -20.92 1.37
C PRO A 310 -22.67 -19.80 1.10
N ARG A 311 -21.97 -19.82 -0.05
CA ARG A 311 -20.97 -18.79 -0.40
C ARG A 311 -21.61 -17.45 -0.79
N LEU A 312 -22.75 -17.47 -1.47
CA LEU A 312 -23.58 -16.30 -1.72
C LEU A 312 -23.95 -15.59 -0.41
N LEU A 313 -24.38 -16.35 0.60
CA LEU A 313 -24.70 -15.86 1.95
C LEU A 313 -23.46 -15.52 2.81
N GLY A 314 -22.25 -15.71 2.28
CA GLY A 314 -21.00 -15.33 2.94
C GLY A 314 -20.31 -16.44 3.75
N ASN A 315 -20.86 -17.64 3.79
CA ASN A 315 -20.35 -18.80 4.52
C ASN A 315 -19.44 -19.68 3.65
N LYS A 316 -18.59 -20.50 4.28
CA LYS A 316 -17.71 -21.50 3.60
C LYS A 316 -16.74 -20.93 2.53
N LYS A 317 -16.20 -19.72 2.74
CA LYS A 317 -15.14 -19.12 1.90
C LYS A 317 -13.78 -19.76 2.18
N SER A 318 -12.94 -19.94 1.15
CA SER A 318 -11.54 -20.34 1.28
C SER A 318 -10.71 -19.74 0.15
N PRO A 319 -9.67 -18.94 0.46
CA PRO A 319 -8.84 -18.30 -0.57
C PRO A 319 -8.15 -19.33 -1.47
N LEU A 320 -7.85 -20.52 -0.96
CA LEU A 320 -7.22 -21.61 -1.70
C LEU A 320 -8.13 -22.20 -2.80
N SER A 321 -9.44 -21.94 -2.77
CA SER A 321 -10.32 -22.31 -3.89
C SER A 321 -9.93 -21.63 -5.21
N ALA A 322 -9.26 -20.48 -5.12
CA ALA A 322 -8.75 -19.75 -6.27
C ALA A 322 -7.44 -20.32 -6.83
N LEU A 323 -6.73 -21.18 -6.07
CA LEU A 323 -5.51 -21.84 -6.53
C LEU A 323 -5.77 -22.75 -7.74
N GLY A 324 -6.97 -23.36 -7.80
CA GLY A 324 -7.43 -24.16 -8.94
C GLY A 324 -7.97 -23.34 -10.12
N HIS A 325 -7.73 -22.04 -10.16
CA HIS A 325 -7.88 -21.19 -11.36
C HIS A 325 -6.49 -20.86 -11.92
N SER A 326 -5.56 -21.80 -11.78
CA SER A 326 -4.11 -21.65 -11.88
C SER A 326 -3.67 -20.56 -12.86
N VAL A 327 -2.85 -19.66 -12.31
CA VAL A 327 -1.85 -18.83 -12.98
C VAL A 327 -0.77 -19.77 -13.57
N GLN A 328 -1.21 -20.80 -14.31
CA GLN A 328 -0.39 -21.90 -14.80
C GLN A 328 0.54 -21.43 -15.94
N ASP A 329 0.15 -20.37 -16.65
CA ASP A 329 0.85 -19.92 -17.84
C ASP A 329 1.92 -18.83 -17.57
N GLY A 330 2.14 -18.40 -16.31
CA GLY A 330 3.18 -17.37 -16.09
C GLY A 330 3.74 -17.18 -14.69
N LEU A 331 3.55 -18.13 -13.77
CA LEU A 331 4.43 -18.27 -12.61
C LEU A 331 5.38 -19.47 -12.72
N ASP A 332 5.19 -20.35 -13.71
CA ASP A 332 6.08 -21.47 -13.99
C ASP A 332 6.42 -21.46 -15.50
N PRO A 333 7.60 -20.95 -15.92
CA PRO A 333 7.96 -20.81 -17.34
C PRO A 333 8.22 -22.15 -18.07
N GLY A 334 7.68 -23.27 -17.57
CA GLY A 334 7.86 -24.61 -18.14
C GLY A 334 6.77 -25.63 -17.80
N ALA A 335 5.60 -25.22 -17.29
CA ALA A 335 4.52 -26.17 -16.99
C ALA A 335 3.64 -26.41 -18.23
N GLU A 336 3.80 -27.56 -18.89
CA GLU A 336 2.86 -28.05 -19.90
C GLU A 336 1.43 -28.15 -19.33
N ARG A 337 0.44 -27.92 -20.20
CA ARG A 337 -0.99 -28.03 -19.86
C ARG A 337 -1.31 -29.44 -19.38
N ALA A 338 -1.49 -29.61 -18.08
CA ALA A 338 -1.97 -30.87 -17.53
C ALA A 338 -3.41 -31.18 -18.02
N PRO A 339 -3.70 -32.41 -18.46
CA PRO A 339 -5.03 -32.83 -18.89
C PRO A 339 -6.08 -32.74 -17.76
N LYS A 340 -7.36 -32.60 -18.15
CA LYS A 340 -8.51 -32.34 -17.26
C LYS A 340 -8.71 -33.38 -16.15
N ASP A 341 -8.20 -34.60 -16.33
CA ASP A 341 -8.38 -35.72 -15.39
C ASP A 341 -7.56 -35.56 -14.10
N VAL A 342 -6.57 -34.65 -14.11
CA VAL A 342 -5.73 -34.32 -12.96
C VAL A 342 -6.43 -33.35 -11.98
N GLU A 343 -7.47 -32.60 -12.40
CA GLU A 343 -8.20 -31.63 -11.55
C GLU A 343 -8.92 -32.28 -10.34
N ARG A 344 -9.15 -33.59 -10.35
CA ARG A 344 -9.79 -34.33 -9.26
C ARG A 344 -8.80 -34.74 -8.16
N ASN A 345 -7.54 -35.04 -8.51
CA ASN A 345 -6.46 -35.41 -7.58
C ASN A 345 -5.68 -34.20 -7.02
N GLN A 346 -5.74 -33.03 -7.66
CA GLN A 346 -5.10 -31.78 -7.20
C GLN A 346 -5.70 -31.16 -5.91
N LYS A 347 -6.67 -31.84 -5.27
CA LYS A 347 -7.45 -31.32 -4.14
C LYS A 347 -7.08 -31.96 -2.79
N ARG A 348 -6.05 -32.81 -2.75
CA ARG A 348 -5.48 -33.32 -1.49
C ARG A 348 -4.65 -32.21 -0.80
N PRO A 349 -4.71 -32.09 0.54
CA PRO A 349 -3.97 -31.06 1.28
C PRO A 349 -2.47 -31.13 1.01
N ASP A 350 -1.91 -32.33 0.86
CA ASP A 350 -0.49 -32.56 0.57
C ASP A 350 -0.08 -31.95 -0.78
N VAL A 351 -0.93 -32.05 -1.81
CA VAL A 351 -0.67 -31.46 -3.14
C VAL A 351 -0.79 -29.94 -3.12
N VAL A 352 -1.71 -29.39 -2.32
CA VAL A 352 -1.82 -27.93 -2.14
C VAL A 352 -0.62 -27.38 -1.37
N GLN A 353 -0.17 -28.09 -0.33
CA GLN A 353 1.03 -27.78 0.42
C GLN A 353 2.27 -27.84 -0.49
N GLU A 354 2.44 -28.92 -1.25
CA GLU A 354 3.55 -29.09 -2.20
C GLU A 354 3.58 -27.96 -3.24
N LYS A 355 2.42 -27.62 -3.83
CA LYS A 355 2.30 -26.50 -4.79
C LYS A 355 2.64 -25.15 -4.15
N LEU A 356 2.18 -24.88 -2.93
CA LEU A 356 2.51 -23.61 -2.25
C LEU A 356 3.99 -23.57 -1.87
N SER A 357 4.54 -24.67 -1.37
CA SER A 357 5.95 -24.81 -1.02
C SER A 357 6.86 -24.65 -2.24
N SER A 358 6.49 -25.23 -3.38
CA SER A 358 7.24 -25.09 -4.64
C SER A 358 7.14 -23.68 -5.21
N LEU A 359 5.96 -23.04 -5.13
CA LEU A 359 5.81 -21.63 -5.47
C LEU A 359 6.71 -20.75 -4.58
N ILE A 360 6.72 -20.97 -3.26
CA ILE A 360 7.59 -20.23 -2.33
C ILE A 360 9.07 -20.45 -2.66
N ALA A 361 9.46 -21.69 -3.00
CA ALA A 361 10.83 -22.00 -3.40
C ALA A 361 11.26 -21.23 -4.66
N LYS A 362 10.36 -21.12 -5.65
CA LYS A 362 10.60 -20.44 -6.94
C LYS A 362 10.43 -18.92 -6.88
N MET A 363 9.86 -18.36 -5.81
CA MET A 363 9.66 -16.92 -5.71
C MET A 363 10.99 -16.15 -5.76
N GLY A 364 11.14 -15.33 -6.79
CA GLY A 364 12.21 -14.34 -6.93
C GLY A 364 12.02 -13.15 -5.99
N SER A 365 12.92 -12.17 -6.09
CA SER A 365 12.68 -10.88 -5.42
C SER A 365 11.58 -10.11 -6.15
N SER A 366 10.73 -9.40 -5.40
CA SER A 366 9.58 -8.65 -5.94
C SER A 366 8.50 -9.54 -6.62
N THR A 367 8.36 -10.79 -6.19
CA THR A 367 7.27 -11.69 -6.62
C THR A 367 6.13 -11.66 -5.60
N ARG A 368 4.88 -11.69 -6.06
CA ARG A 368 3.69 -11.69 -5.20
C ARG A 368 2.61 -12.57 -5.78
N LEU A 369 1.97 -13.37 -4.93
CA LEU A 369 0.80 -14.17 -5.22
C LEU A 369 -0.33 -13.75 -4.28
N ARG A 370 -1.49 -13.41 -4.82
CA ARG A 370 -2.69 -13.08 -4.05
C ARG A 370 -3.84 -13.95 -4.52
N LEU A 371 -4.44 -14.67 -3.58
CA LEU A 371 -5.60 -15.52 -3.77
C LEU A 371 -6.77 -14.93 -2.99
N ALA A 372 -7.90 -14.75 -3.64
CA ALA A 372 -9.10 -14.19 -3.03
C ALA A 372 -10.34 -15.01 -3.40
N ASP A 373 -11.23 -15.21 -2.45
CA ASP A 373 -12.50 -15.90 -2.67
C ASP A 373 -13.61 -15.30 -1.80
N GLY A 374 -14.74 -14.97 -2.40
CA GLY A 374 -15.87 -14.48 -1.63
C GLY A 374 -17.11 -14.14 -2.44
N SER A 375 -17.83 -13.14 -1.96
CA SER A 375 -19.09 -12.69 -2.56
C SER A 375 -19.04 -11.21 -2.86
N ALA A 376 -19.77 -10.80 -3.89
CA ALA A 376 -19.99 -9.43 -4.29
C ALA A 376 -21.48 -9.19 -4.52
N ARG A 377 -21.94 -8.04 -4.04
CA ARG A 377 -23.29 -7.54 -4.25
C ARG A 377 -23.25 -6.06 -4.65
N GLY A 378 -24.14 -5.62 -5.51
CA GLY A 378 -24.12 -4.25 -5.98
C GLY A 378 -25.29 -3.92 -6.87
N ILE A 379 -25.38 -2.65 -7.24
CA ILE A 379 -26.29 -2.12 -8.23
C ILE A 379 -25.42 -1.30 -9.19
N ASN A 380 -25.63 -1.45 -10.49
CA ASN A 380 -24.92 -0.73 -11.52
C ASN A 380 -25.91 -0.37 -12.62
N THR A 381 -26.03 0.92 -12.88
CA THR A 381 -26.87 1.46 -13.96
C THR A 381 -26.09 1.62 -15.27
N LYS A 382 -24.77 1.40 -15.27
CA LYS A 382 -23.95 1.42 -16.49
C LYS A 382 -24.50 0.38 -17.49
N GLY A 383 -24.97 0.87 -18.63
CA GLY A 383 -25.64 0.04 -19.65
C GLY A 383 -27.15 0.27 -19.75
N LEU A 384 -27.78 0.90 -18.74
CA LEU A 384 -29.14 1.42 -18.84
C LEU A 384 -29.09 2.76 -19.56
N SER A 385 -29.75 2.84 -20.71
CA SER A 385 -29.97 4.10 -21.42
C SER A 385 -31.46 4.33 -21.56
N ILE A 386 -31.89 5.55 -21.22
CA ILE A 386 -33.23 6.01 -21.53
C ILE A 386 -33.14 6.55 -22.96
N ASN A 387 -33.69 5.81 -23.93
CA ASN A 387 -33.83 6.33 -25.28
C ASN A 387 -34.99 7.35 -25.25
N LEU A 388 -34.65 8.63 -25.20
CA LEU A 388 -35.58 9.73 -25.47
C LEU A 388 -35.69 9.87 -26.99
N SER A 389 -36.49 9.01 -27.64
CA SER A 389 -36.55 8.95 -29.10
C SER A 389 -37.15 10.20 -29.77
N ASN A 390 -37.77 11.12 -29.02
CA ASN A 390 -38.61 12.18 -29.60
C ASN A 390 -38.25 13.62 -29.19
N VAL A 391 -37.15 13.91 -28.47
CA VAL A 391 -36.98 15.24 -27.84
C VAL A 391 -35.73 16.03 -28.27
N LEU A 392 -34.64 15.40 -28.72
CA LEU A 392 -33.41 16.12 -29.11
C LEU A 392 -32.79 15.53 -30.38
N HIS A 393 -33.31 15.95 -31.53
CA HIS A 393 -32.67 15.71 -32.83
C HIS A 393 -31.67 16.84 -33.12
N LEU A 394 -30.40 16.66 -32.72
CA LEU A 394 -29.33 17.44 -33.33
C LEU A 394 -28.89 16.69 -34.60
N VAL A 395 -29.25 17.20 -35.77
CA VAL A 395 -28.81 16.68 -37.08
C VAL A 395 -29.21 15.20 -37.32
N GLY A 396 -30.47 14.82 -37.05
CA GLY A 396 -31.01 13.50 -37.40
C GLY A 396 -30.44 12.30 -36.63
N MET A 397 -29.59 12.51 -35.62
CA MET A 397 -29.02 11.46 -34.77
C MET A 397 -29.78 11.39 -33.43
N PRO A 398 -30.28 10.23 -32.98
CA PRO A 398 -30.87 10.11 -31.65
C PRO A 398 -29.77 10.26 -30.59
N ILE A 399 -29.97 11.19 -29.67
CA ILE A 399 -29.09 11.42 -28.51
C ILE A 399 -29.73 10.77 -27.28
N GLY A 400 -29.03 9.82 -26.68
CA GLY A 400 -29.45 9.18 -25.43
C GLY A 400 -28.57 9.64 -24.26
N PRO A 401 -29.07 10.42 -23.29
CA PRO A 401 -28.31 10.68 -22.08
C PRO A 401 -28.11 9.38 -21.28
N ARG A 402 -26.94 9.26 -20.65
CA ARG A 402 -26.57 8.13 -19.80
C ARG A 402 -26.21 8.65 -18.41
N ILE A 403 -26.78 8.00 -17.42
CA ILE A 403 -26.42 8.21 -16.02
C ILE A 403 -25.78 6.90 -15.54
N ASN A 404 -24.52 6.99 -15.10
CA ASN A 404 -23.71 5.86 -14.67
C ASN A 404 -23.55 5.90 -13.15
N LEU A 405 -24.56 5.47 -12.42
CA LEU A 405 -24.51 5.22 -10.98
C LEU A 405 -24.16 3.76 -10.70
N GLY A 406 -23.16 3.54 -9.85
CA GLY A 406 -22.76 2.21 -9.43
C GLY A 406 -22.39 2.16 -7.95
N TYR A 407 -22.86 1.11 -7.28
CA TYR A 407 -22.47 0.74 -5.94
C TYR A 407 -22.16 -0.75 -5.91
N ARG A 408 -21.01 -1.14 -5.37
CA ARG A 408 -20.62 -2.55 -5.22
C ARG A 408 -19.94 -2.77 -3.89
N GLY A 409 -20.50 -3.64 -3.06
CA GLY A 409 -19.88 -4.18 -1.87
C GLY A 409 -19.38 -5.60 -2.11
N SER A 410 -18.16 -5.92 -1.71
CA SER A 410 -17.63 -7.28 -1.72
C SER A 410 -17.01 -7.65 -0.38
N ARG A 411 -17.04 -8.95 -0.07
CA ARG A 411 -16.36 -9.53 1.10
C ARG A 411 -15.65 -10.81 0.69
N ARG A 412 -14.33 -10.80 0.72
CA ARG A 412 -13.47 -11.92 0.29
C ARG A 412 -12.57 -12.39 1.43
N ALA A 413 -12.32 -13.69 1.50
CA ALA A 413 -11.18 -14.24 2.21
C ALA A 413 -9.96 -14.10 1.30
N VAL A 414 -8.82 -13.70 1.85
CA VAL A 414 -7.60 -13.41 1.10
C VAL A 414 -6.42 -14.15 1.72
N LEU A 415 -5.63 -14.80 0.88
CA LEU A 415 -4.29 -15.27 1.19
C LEU A 415 -3.34 -14.54 0.25
N GLU A 416 -2.33 -13.90 0.79
CA GLU A 416 -1.31 -13.24 0.02
C GLU A 416 0.05 -13.74 0.47
N ILE A 417 0.89 -14.09 -0.48
CA ILE A 417 2.25 -14.58 -0.25
C ILE A 417 3.13 -13.76 -1.19
N GLY A 418 4.08 -13.02 -0.64
CA GLY A 418 4.95 -12.18 -1.45
C GLY A 418 6.36 -12.13 -0.90
N ARG A 419 7.33 -11.93 -1.79
CA ARG A 419 8.69 -11.58 -1.42
C ARG A 419 9.03 -10.24 -2.02
N ASN A 420 9.20 -9.25 -1.16
CA ASN A 420 9.70 -7.94 -1.55
C ASN A 420 11.24 -7.91 -1.47
N THR A 421 11.85 -6.77 -1.77
CA THR A 421 13.29 -6.54 -1.62
C THR A 421 13.78 -6.47 -0.17
N HIS A 422 12.85 -6.44 0.79
CA HIS A 422 13.16 -6.19 2.20
C HIS A 422 12.58 -7.22 3.18
N CYS A 423 11.55 -7.97 2.76
CA CYS A 423 10.99 -9.05 3.57
C CYS A 423 10.21 -10.04 2.68
N GLY A 424 10.06 -11.26 3.17
CA GLY A 424 8.94 -12.13 2.81
C GLY A 424 7.71 -11.73 3.61
N GLU A 425 6.52 -11.81 3.02
CA GLU A 425 5.26 -11.59 3.72
C GLU A 425 4.25 -12.68 3.36
N ILE A 426 3.51 -13.14 4.38
CA ILE A 426 2.34 -13.99 4.25
C ILE A 426 1.21 -13.28 4.98
N LEU A 427 0.10 -13.05 4.30
CA LEU A 427 -1.07 -12.44 4.88
C LEU A 427 -2.28 -13.35 4.72
N ILE A 428 -2.92 -13.65 5.84
CA ILE A 428 -4.14 -14.45 5.93
C ILE A 428 -5.25 -13.58 6.51
N GLY A 429 -6.26 -13.26 5.71
CA GLY A 429 -7.24 -12.27 6.15
C GLY A 429 -8.55 -12.25 5.40
N THR A 430 -9.28 -11.18 5.64
CA THR A 430 -10.53 -10.83 4.96
C THR A 430 -10.44 -9.43 4.40
N GLU A 431 -10.93 -9.26 3.19
CA GLU A 431 -11.05 -7.97 2.52
C GLU A 431 -12.52 -7.64 2.35
N ARG A 432 -12.91 -6.44 2.77
CA ARG A 432 -14.18 -5.80 2.44
C ARG A 432 -13.89 -4.66 1.48
N ALA A 433 -14.47 -4.67 0.30
CA ALA A 433 -14.36 -3.57 -0.64
C ALA A 433 -15.72 -2.94 -0.88
N THR A 434 -15.78 -1.61 -0.86
CA THR A 434 -16.93 -0.84 -1.30
C THR A 434 -16.48 0.08 -2.43
N ARG A 435 -17.09 -0.07 -3.61
CA ARG A 435 -16.86 0.80 -4.76
C ARG A 435 -18.12 1.58 -5.04
N ARG A 436 -17.98 2.89 -5.14
CA ARG A 436 -19.00 3.84 -5.60
C ARG A 436 -18.52 4.45 -6.90
N SER A 437 -19.40 4.59 -7.87
CA SER A 437 -19.13 5.28 -9.12
C SER A 437 -20.33 6.15 -9.48
N CYS A 438 -20.05 7.36 -9.93
CA CYS A 438 -21.03 8.27 -10.48
C CYS A 438 -20.45 8.86 -11.76
N GLY A 439 -21.25 8.90 -12.80
CA GLY A 439 -20.84 9.43 -14.09
C GLY A 439 -22.02 9.82 -14.94
N VAL A 440 -21.73 10.65 -15.92
CA VAL A 440 -22.67 11.09 -16.94
C VAL A 440 -22.08 10.80 -18.30
N GLY A 441 -22.93 10.52 -19.27
CA GLY A 441 -22.51 10.26 -20.63
C GLY A 441 -23.61 10.54 -21.62
N ALA A 442 -23.26 10.43 -22.88
CA ALA A 442 -24.19 10.49 -23.99
C ALA A 442 -23.87 9.36 -24.96
N MET A 443 -24.91 8.80 -25.58
CA MET A 443 -24.77 7.88 -26.69
C MET A 443 -25.43 8.48 -27.93
N PHE A 444 -24.75 8.34 -29.06
CA PHE A 444 -25.17 8.76 -30.39
C PHE A 444 -25.19 7.50 -31.26
N GLY A 445 -26.20 7.26 -32.09
CA GLY A 445 -26.11 6.12 -33.01
C GLY A 445 -27.28 5.96 -33.97
N TYR A 446 -27.03 5.27 -35.08
CA TYR A 446 -28.02 4.95 -36.11
C TYR A 446 -28.32 3.45 -36.12
N ASP A 447 -29.58 3.12 -36.39
CA ASP A 447 -30.03 1.78 -36.76
C ASP A 447 -30.16 1.75 -38.30
N LEU A 448 -29.29 0.99 -38.97
CA LEU A 448 -29.33 0.74 -40.41
C LEU A 448 -30.03 -0.60 -40.68
N ARG A 449 -30.94 -0.64 -41.67
CA ARG A 449 -31.54 -1.89 -42.15
C ARG A 449 -30.62 -2.50 -43.22
N ALA A 450 -30.27 -3.76 -43.07
CA ALA A 450 -29.49 -4.53 -44.02
C ALA A 450 -30.18 -5.90 -44.22
N GLY A 451 -31.19 -5.95 -45.09
CA GLY A 451 -32.03 -7.14 -45.28
C GLY A 451 -32.80 -7.53 -44.00
N PRO A 452 -32.82 -8.82 -43.58
CA PRO A 452 -33.46 -9.26 -42.33
C PRO A 452 -32.66 -8.89 -41.08
N ALA A 453 -31.46 -8.32 -41.22
CA ALA A 453 -30.63 -7.89 -40.12
C ALA A 453 -30.74 -6.37 -39.92
N ARG A 454 -30.61 -5.93 -38.66
CA ARG A 454 -30.47 -4.51 -38.33
C ARG A 454 -29.09 -4.27 -37.73
N VAL A 455 -28.32 -3.40 -38.34
CA VAL A 455 -26.98 -3.01 -37.86
C VAL A 455 -27.11 -1.69 -37.10
N ARG A 456 -26.67 -1.66 -35.85
CA ARG A 456 -26.60 -0.43 -35.05
C ARG A 456 -25.15 0.01 -34.95
N CYS A 457 -24.87 1.23 -35.39
CA CYS A 457 -23.59 1.89 -35.17
C CYS A 457 -23.79 2.99 -34.13
N GLY A 458 -22.94 3.07 -33.11
CA GLY A 458 -23.06 4.12 -32.11
C GLY A 458 -21.74 4.50 -31.46
N VAL A 459 -21.66 5.75 -31.02
CA VAL A 459 -20.57 6.31 -30.22
C VAL A 459 -21.13 6.67 -28.86
N SER A 460 -20.40 6.33 -27.81
CA SER A 460 -20.70 6.72 -26.43
C SER A 460 -19.53 7.52 -25.87
N VAL A 461 -19.86 8.56 -25.12
CA VAL A 461 -18.90 9.36 -24.38
C VAL A 461 -19.35 9.34 -22.93
N ASP A 462 -18.46 8.97 -22.01
CA ASP A 462 -18.75 8.86 -20.60
C ASP A 462 -17.67 9.59 -19.78
N ALA A 463 -18.07 10.29 -18.72
CA ALA A 463 -17.21 10.80 -17.69
C ALA A 463 -17.61 10.15 -16.36
N GLU A 464 -16.67 9.49 -15.67
CA GLU A 464 -16.93 8.71 -14.46
C GLU A 464 -15.95 9.11 -13.34
N VAL A 465 -16.50 9.37 -12.17
CA VAL A 465 -15.75 9.45 -10.91
C VAL A 465 -16.05 8.20 -10.11
N SER A 466 -15.02 7.55 -9.61
CA SER A 466 -15.15 6.40 -8.72
C SER A 466 -14.31 6.54 -7.47
N ASP A 467 -14.86 6.06 -6.36
CA ASP A 467 -14.24 5.96 -5.06
C ASP A 467 -14.36 4.51 -4.58
N GLU A 468 -13.23 3.86 -4.37
CA GLU A 468 -13.14 2.48 -3.92
C GLU A 468 -12.43 2.47 -2.57
N GLN A 469 -13.11 2.00 -1.53
CA GLN A 469 -12.53 1.77 -0.22
C GLN A 469 -12.37 0.27 -0.01
N ARG A 470 -11.15 -0.18 0.26
CA ARG A 470 -10.80 -1.55 0.62
C ARG A 470 -10.32 -1.57 2.06
N ARG A 471 -11.03 -2.28 2.92
CA ARG A 471 -10.64 -2.57 4.30
C ARG A 471 -10.21 -4.02 4.39
N MET A 472 -8.96 -4.24 4.76
CA MET A 472 -8.33 -5.54 4.86
C MET A 472 -7.99 -5.76 6.32
N ALA A 473 -8.48 -6.86 6.89
CA ALA A 473 -8.25 -7.22 8.29
C ALA A 473 -7.77 -8.67 8.36
N GLY A 474 -6.66 -8.94 9.02
CA GLY A 474 -6.13 -10.29 9.17
C GLY A 474 -4.72 -10.36 9.71
N VAL A 475 -4.16 -11.55 9.70
CA VAL A 475 -2.83 -11.83 10.22
C VAL A 475 -1.81 -11.60 9.13
N VAL A 476 -0.76 -10.84 9.44
CA VAL A 476 0.41 -10.68 8.61
C VAL A 476 1.62 -11.29 9.32
N VAL A 477 2.35 -12.13 8.61
CA VAL A 477 3.61 -12.73 9.03
C VAL A 477 4.68 -12.22 8.10
N ARG A 478 5.74 -11.63 8.65
CA ARG A 478 6.85 -11.08 7.88
C ARG A 478 8.13 -11.77 8.27
N PHE A 479 8.97 -12.00 7.27
CA PHE A 479 10.27 -12.63 7.40
C PHE A 479 11.31 -11.61 6.96
N ALA A 480 12.05 -11.05 7.91
CA ALA A 480 13.02 -10.01 7.66
C ALA A 480 14.11 -10.51 6.71
N GLN A 481 14.42 -9.70 5.68
CA GLN A 481 15.53 -9.99 4.80
C GLN A 481 16.79 -9.35 5.38
N ARG A 482 17.79 -10.17 5.72
CA ARG A 482 19.12 -9.72 6.12
C ARG A 482 20.07 -9.71 4.94
N ASN A 483 21.07 -8.83 5.01
CA ASN A 483 22.21 -8.87 4.12
C ASN A 483 23.29 -9.77 4.74
N LEU A 484 23.87 -10.63 3.92
CA LEU A 484 25.06 -11.41 4.24
C LEU A 484 26.27 -10.47 4.33
N SER A 485 27.37 -10.94 4.95
CA SER A 485 28.64 -10.21 5.05
C SER A 485 29.20 -9.76 3.69
N ASN A 486 28.88 -10.49 2.62
CA ASN A 486 29.25 -10.16 1.25
C ASN A 486 28.33 -9.11 0.57
N GLY A 487 27.40 -8.50 1.31
CA GLY A 487 26.46 -7.49 0.80
C GLY A 487 25.31 -8.04 -0.07
N LYS A 488 25.25 -9.36 -0.31
CA LYS A 488 24.11 -10.01 -0.97
C LYS A 488 23.00 -10.26 0.06
N SER A 489 21.75 -10.20 -0.38
CA SER A 489 20.63 -10.50 0.52
C SER A 489 20.42 -12.00 0.68
N ASP A 490 20.16 -12.46 1.91
CA ASP A 490 19.86 -13.86 2.21
C ASP A 490 18.40 -14.23 1.86
N GLY A 491 18.17 -14.41 0.56
CA GLY A 491 16.85 -14.81 0.06
C GLY A 491 16.48 -16.26 0.41
N ALA A 492 17.46 -17.11 0.73
CA ALA A 492 17.22 -18.52 1.06
C ALA A 492 16.61 -18.66 2.45
N ARG A 493 17.15 -17.95 3.44
CA ARG A 493 16.60 -17.89 4.81
C ARG A 493 15.16 -17.40 4.84
N VAL A 494 14.85 -16.36 4.05
CA VAL A 494 13.47 -15.86 3.91
C VAL A 494 12.53 -16.93 3.34
N ARG A 495 12.93 -17.63 2.27
CA ARG A 495 12.11 -18.71 1.68
C ARG A 495 11.93 -19.88 2.65
N GLY A 496 13.00 -20.26 3.34
CA GLY A 496 12.98 -21.31 4.37
C GLY A 496 12.02 -20.98 5.51
N GLY A 497 12.06 -19.75 6.03
CA GLY A 497 11.12 -19.30 7.07
C GLY A 497 9.67 -19.30 6.60
N MET A 498 9.40 -18.83 5.38
CA MET A 498 8.05 -18.88 4.78
C MET A 498 7.54 -20.32 4.62
N GLN A 499 8.40 -21.24 4.18
CA GLN A 499 8.06 -22.67 4.04
C GLN A 499 7.82 -23.32 5.40
N ALA A 500 8.68 -23.06 6.39
CA ALA A 500 8.52 -23.58 7.75
C ALA A 500 7.21 -23.11 8.41
N TYR A 501 6.86 -21.84 8.22
CA TYR A 501 5.60 -21.27 8.71
C TYR A 501 4.38 -21.89 8.01
N MET A 502 4.41 -22.02 6.68
CA MET A 502 3.31 -22.66 5.98
C MET A 502 3.19 -24.14 6.34
N GLY A 503 4.32 -24.86 6.46
CA GLY A 503 4.37 -26.24 6.92
C GLY A 503 3.72 -26.40 8.30
N PHE A 504 4.04 -25.51 9.24
CA PHE A 504 3.39 -25.47 10.56
C PHE A 504 1.86 -25.35 10.45
N LEU A 505 1.34 -24.43 9.62
CA LEU A 505 -0.12 -24.27 9.46
C LEU A 505 -0.81 -25.53 8.88
N PHE A 506 -0.12 -26.27 8.01
CA PHE A 506 -0.62 -27.54 7.47
C PHE A 506 -0.54 -28.68 8.49
N GLU A 507 0.53 -28.76 9.28
CA GLU A 507 0.68 -29.71 10.39
C GLU A 507 -0.44 -29.52 11.42
N GLU A 508 -0.74 -28.26 11.77
CA GLU A 508 -1.81 -27.92 12.70
C GLU A 508 -3.18 -28.43 12.25
N GLN A 509 -3.42 -28.56 10.94
CA GLN A 509 -4.67 -29.12 10.43
C GLN A 509 -5.01 -30.50 11.03
N LYS A 510 -4.01 -31.30 11.42
CA LYS A 510 -4.19 -32.62 12.07
C LYS A 510 -4.91 -32.51 13.41
N PHE A 511 -4.77 -31.40 14.11
CA PHE A 511 -5.39 -31.13 15.42
C PHE A 511 -6.78 -30.46 15.31
N ALA A 512 -7.38 -30.37 14.12
CA ALA A 512 -8.64 -29.62 13.91
C ALA A 512 -9.84 -30.08 14.78
N LYS A 513 -9.80 -31.29 15.35
CA LYS A 513 -10.82 -31.79 16.29
C LYS A 513 -10.67 -31.22 17.71
N ALA A 514 -9.44 -30.89 18.13
CA ALA A 514 -9.10 -30.29 19.42
C ALA A 514 -8.70 -28.81 19.23
N ALA A 515 -9.48 -28.09 18.44
CA ALA A 515 -9.14 -26.74 17.98
C ALA A 515 -9.19 -25.71 19.11
N ASP A 516 -8.04 -25.44 19.73
CA ASP A 516 -7.84 -24.32 20.64
C ASP A 516 -6.91 -23.25 20.00
N PRO A 517 -7.40 -22.03 19.74
CA PRO A 517 -6.59 -20.93 19.22
C PRO A 517 -5.40 -20.55 20.10
N ALA A 518 -5.53 -20.65 21.43
CA ALA A 518 -4.47 -20.27 22.36
C ALA A 518 -3.34 -21.30 22.33
N ALA A 519 -3.65 -22.59 22.49
CA ALA A 519 -2.66 -23.66 22.39
C ALA A 519 -1.96 -23.72 21.01
N MET A 520 -2.67 -23.39 19.92
CA MET A 520 -2.04 -23.26 18.60
C MET A 520 -0.97 -22.16 18.58
N PHE A 521 -1.26 -21.02 19.21
CA PHE A 521 -0.32 -19.91 19.30
C PHE A 521 0.85 -20.22 20.23
N GLU A 522 0.65 -20.99 21.30
CA GLU A 522 1.73 -21.48 22.16
C GLU A 522 2.71 -22.36 21.38
N ARG A 523 2.23 -23.35 20.61
CA ARG A 523 3.07 -24.17 19.74
C ARG A 523 3.77 -23.36 18.64
N LEU A 524 3.09 -22.33 18.11
CA LEU A 524 3.69 -21.41 17.15
C LEU A 524 4.82 -20.61 17.80
N ALA A 525 4.59 -20.08 18.99
CA ALA A 525 5.58 -19.32 19.74
C ALA A 525 6.77 -20.21 20.09
N GLU A 526 6.55 -21.45 20.53
CA GLU A 526 7.60 -22.43 20.80
C GLU A 526 8.51 -22.64 19.58
N LYS A 527 7.91 -22.89 18.41
CA LYS A 527 8.67 -23.15 17.16
C LYS A 527 9.48 -21.95 16.68
N PHE A 528 9.01 -20.72 16.94
CA PHE A 528 9.56 -19.49 16.39
C PHE A 528 10.12 -18.53 17.45
N PHE A 529 10.26 -18.96 18.71
CA PHE A 529 10.60 -18.11 19.85
C PHE A 529 11.93 -17.38 19.68
N ASP A 530 12.92 -18.08 19.14
CA ASP A 530 14.30 -17.60 18.94
C ASP A 530 14.54 -17.06 17.53
N ASP A 531 13.53 -17.09 16.65
CA ASP A 531 13.65 -16.53 15.31
C ASP A 531 13.46 -15.00 15.36
N ALA A 532 14.56 -14.27 15.45
CA ALA A 532 14.55 -12.81 15.45
C ALA A 532 14.05 -12.18 14.13
N ASP A 533 13.91 -12.97 13.06
CA ASP A 533 13.52 -12.49 11.73
C ASP A 533 12.02 -12.61 11.46
N ILE A 534 11.29 -13.35 12.29
CA ILE A 534 9.84 -13.45 12.17
C ILE A 534 9.14 -12.31 12.91
N SER A 535 8.23 -11.63 12.23
CA SER A 535 7.29 -10.72 12.87
C SER A 535 5.86 -11.10 12.55
N LEU A 536 5.06 -11.18 13.61
CA LEU A 536 3.62 -11.40 13.54
C LEU A 536 2.91 -10.11 13.86
N GLY A 537 1.79 -9.88 13.19
CA GLY A 537 0.96 -8.73 13.48
C GLY A 537 -0.47 -8.98 13.07
N TRP A 538 -1.39 -8.38 13.82
CA TRP A 538 -2.70 -8.11 13.28
C TRP A 538 -2.61 -6.88 12.37
N GLN A 539 -3.10 -7.01 11.15
CA GLN A 539 -3.10 -5.96 10.15
C GLN A 539 -4.51 -5.46 9.89
N ASP A 540 -4.73 -4.18 10.18
CA ASP A 540 -5.89 -3.42 9.71
C ASP A 540 -5.45 -2.43 8.63
N GLY A 541 -5.60 -2.87 7.39
CA GLY A 541 -5.35 -2.07 6.20
C GLY A 541 -6.60 -1.31 5.77
N ASN A 542 -6.49 0.00 5.59
CA ASN A 542 -7.51 0.79 4.89
C ASN A 542 -6.89 1.43 3.66
N THR A 543 -7.26 0.94 2.48
CA THR A 543 -6.84 1.50 1.20
C THR A 543 -8.02 2.22 0.56
N ARG A 544 -7.85 3.50 0.24
CA ARG A 544 -8.85 4.26 -0.54
C ARG A 544 -8.27 4.62 -1.88
N ARG A 545 -9.00 4.32 -2.96
CA ARG A 545 -8.65 4.65 -4.33
C ARG A 545 -9.70 5.60 -4.92
N ARG A 546 -9.28 6.77 -5.35
CA ARG A 546 -10.11 7.72 -6.12
C ARG A 546 -9.64 7.75 -7.56
N ARG A 547 -10.57 7.59 -8.50
CA ARG A 547 -10.30 7.64 -9.94
C ARG A 547 -11.27 8.61 -10.61
N ARG A 548 -10.72 9.52 -11.42
CA ARG A 548 -11.47 10.34 -12.39
C ARG A 548 -11.09 9.89 -13.78
N ALA A 549 -12.06 9.43 -14.56
CA ALA A 549 -11.84 8.89 -15.88
C ALA A 549 -12.87 9.43 -16.87
N GLY A 550 -12.45 9.55 -18.12
CA GLY A 550 -13.35 9.73 -19.26
C GLY A 550 -13.09 8.61 -20.27
N SER A 551 -14.13 8.26 -21.02
CA SER A 551 -14.02 7.28 -22.08
C SER A 551 -14.86 7.66 -23.29
N VAL A 552 -14.35 7.31 -24.47
CA VAL A 552 -15.09 7.33 -25.74
C VAL A 552 -15.11 5.90 -26.26
N CYS A 553 -16.28 5.39 -26.61
CA CYS A 553 -16.45 4.05 -27.15
C CYS A 553 -17.32 4.07 -28.40
N GLY A 554 -16.75 3.69 -29.54
CA GLY A 554 -17.49 3.43 -30.77
C GLY A 554 -17.79 1.93 -30.87
N ALA A 555 -19.04 1.57 -31.11
CA ALA A 555 -19.48 0.18 -31.21
C ALA A 555 -20.41 -0.05 -32.40
N VAL A 556 -20.27 -1.22 -33.03
CA VAL A 556 -21.14 -1.73 -34.08
C VAL A 556 -21.76 -3.03 -33.60
N LEU A 557 -23.09 -3.13 -33.71
CA LEU A 557 -23.89 -4.27 -33.26
C LEU A 557 -24.77 -4.75 -34.41
N ALA A 558 -24.63 -6.01 -34.82
CA ALA A 558 -25.59 -6.64 -35.72
C ALA A 558 -26.71 -7.29 -34.89
N LYS A 559 -27.96 -7.18 -35.33
CA LYS A 559 -29.13 -7.77 -34.67
C LYS A 559 -29.89 -8.65 -35.66
N ILE A 560 -30.24 -9.85 -35.23
CA ILE A 560 -31.21 -10.70 -35.93
C ILE A 560 -32.61 -10.22 -35.53
N THR A 561 -33.49 -9.99 -36.52
CA THR A 561 -34.88 -9.55 -36.29
C THR A 561 -35.83 -10.75 -36.31
N GLY A 562 -36.94 -10.70 -35.53
CA GLY A 562 -37.97 -11.76 -35.51
C GLY A 562 -38.31 -12.35 -34.14
N THR A 563 -37.54 -12.06 -33.08
CA THR A 563 -37.80 -12.55 -31.71
C THR A 563 -37.82 -11.41 -30.67
N PRO A 564 -38.54 -11.57 -29.53
CA PRO A 564 -38.57 -10.58 -28.44
C PRO A 564 -37.24 -10.45 -27.70
N LEU A 565 -36.35 -11.45 -27.81
CA LEU A 565 -34.99 -11.43 -27.31
C LEU A 565 -34.02 -11.17 -28.48
N ARG A 566 -33.58 -9.92 -28.63
CA ARG A 566 -32.63 -9.54 -29.70
C ARG A 566 -31.21 -9.73 -29.20
N ILE A 567 -30.53 -10.79 -29.65
CA ILE A 567 -29.11 -11.05 -29.37
C ILE A 567 -28.31 -10.88 -30.67
N GLY A 568 -27.13 -10.28 -30.58
CA GLY A 568 -26.19 -10.31 -31.70
C GLY A 568 -24.78 -9.85 -31.37
N PRO A 569 -23.84 -10.03 -32.31
CA PRO A 569 -22.43 -9.72 -32.10
C PRO A 569 -22.18 -8.22 -32.05
N VAL A 570 -21.30 -7.80 -31.14
CA VAL A 570 -20.82 -6.44 -30.98
C VAL A 570 -19.31 -6.38 -31.12
N VAL A 571 -18.83 -5.38 -31.87
CA VAL A 571 -17.42 -4.98 -31.92
C VAL A 571 -17.33 -3.55 -31.42
N ALA A 572 -16.38 -3.26 -30.53
CA ALA A 572 -16.27 -1.94 -29.89
C ALA A 572 -14.81 -1.49 -29.76
N LEU A 573 -14.51 -0.26 -30.18
CA LEU A 573 -13.23 0.40 -29.92
C LEU A 573 -13.44 1.42 -28.79
N THR A 574 -12.70 1.26 -27.69
CA THR A 574 -12.79 2.12 -26.51
C THR A 574 -11.46 2.82 -26.26
N ALA A 575 -11.49 4.14 -26.13
CA ALA A 575 -10.40 4.96 -25.61
C ALA A 575 -10.78 5.48 -24.22
N GLU A 576 -9.99 5.15 -23.19
CA GLU A 576 -10.16 5.61 -21.82
C GLU A 576 -8.96 6.47 -21.40
N TRP A 577 -9.22 7.54 -20.67
CA TRP A 577 -8.18 8.33 -20.02
C TRP A 577 -8.53 8.54 -18.54
N SER A 578 -7.50 8.57 -17.70
CA SER A 578 -7.62 8.83 -16.26
C SER A 578 -6.72 9.98 -15.85
N SER A 579 -7.34 11.06 -15.36
CA SER A 579 -6.66 12.31 -15.01
C SER A 579 -6.10 12.31 -13.58
N VAL A 580 -6.70 11.50 -12.71
CA VAL A 580 -6.22 11.27 -11.34
C VAL A 580 -6.58 9.85 -10.94
N ALA A 581 -5.59 9.07 -10.54
CA ALA A 581 -5.75 7.82 -9.80
C ALA A 581 -4.90 7.91 -8.53
N GLN A 582 -5.51 8.22 -7.39
CA GLN A 582 -4.83 8.30 -6.09
C GLN A 582 -5.21 7.10 -5.23
N GLN A 583 -4.24 6.50 -4.57
CA GLN A 583 -4.40 5.40 -3.63
C GLN A 583 -3.55 5.69 -2.39
N VAL A 584 -4.20 5.76 -1.22
CA VAL A 584 -3.51 5.85 0.07
C VAL A 584 -3.89 4.63 0.88
N GLY A 585 -2.90 3.97 1.47
CA GLY A 585 -3.04 2.82 2.34
C GLY A 585 -2.12 2.93 3.53
N ASP A 586 -2.66 2.66 4.71
CA ASP A 586 -1.88 2.41 5.91
C ASP A 586 -2.07 0.95 6.30
N VAL A 587 -0.96 0.31 6.65
CA VAL A 587 -0.88 -1.07 7.09
C VAL A 587 -0.16 -1.04 8.44
N ALA A 588 -0.95 -0.94 9.50
CA ALA A 588 -0.49 -1.07 10.87
C ALA A 588 -0.57 -2.54 11.30
N GLY A 589 0.49 -3.09 11.87
CA GLY A 589 0.49 -4.44 12.42
C GLY A 589 1.87 -5.02 12.69
N GLY A 590 2.10 -5.50 13.92
CA GLY A 590 3.37 -6.08 14.34
C GLY A 590 4.50 -5.04 14.50
N ARG A 591 5.75 -5.52 14.53
CA ARG A 591 6.95 -4.67 14.61
C ARG A 591 7.14 -3.77 13.38
N MET A 592 6.58 -4.16 12.23
CA MET A 592 6.79 -3.49 10.96
C MET A 592 5.50 -2.83 10.45
N ARG A 593 5.53 -1.50 10.27
CA ARG A 593 4.43 -0.70 9.71
C ARG A 593 4.78 -0.25 8.30
N SER A 594 3.81 -0.32 7.39
CA SER A 594 3.97 0.09 6.00
C SER A 594 2.92 1.12 5.64
N THR A 595 3.35 2.26 5.13
CA THR A 595 2.46 3.27 4.56
C THR A 595 2.73 3.37 3.07
N VAL A 596 1.66 3.33 2.28
CA VAL A 596 1.73 3.35 0.82
C VAL A 596 0.88 4.50 0.30
N SER A 597 1.50 5.36 -0.50
CA SER A 597 0.81 6.33 -1.35
C SER A 597 1.13 6.04 -2.79
N ARG A 598 0.13 6.08 -3.66
CA ARG A 598 0.29 5.95 -5.10
C ARG A 598 -0.55 7.00 -5.80
N SER A 599 0.02 7.71 -6.75
CA SER A 599 -0.72 8.53 -7.70
C SER A 599 -0.33 8.17 -9.12
N GLY A 600 -1.26 8.35 -10.06
CA GLY A 600 -0.91 8.21 -11.45
C GLY A 600 -1.97 8.76 -12.39
N ARG A 601 -1.58 8.80 -13.65
CA ARG A 601 -2.42 9.09 -14.80
C ARG A 601 -2.17 8.03 -15.85
N GLY A 602 -3.16 7.77 -16.69
CA GLY A 602 -3.01 6.77 -17.73
C GLY A 602 -4.05 6.89 -18.82
N ARG A 603 -3.72 6.33 -19.98
CA ARG A 603 -4.56 6.23 -21.16
C ARG A 603 -4.54 4.79 -21.65
N GLN A 604 -5.68 4.31 -22.12
CA GLN A 604 -5.81 2.98 -22.66
C GLN A 604 -6.71 3.01 -23.88
N VAL A 605 -6.32 2.30 -24.94
CA VAL A 605 -7.16 2.00 -26.09
C VAL A 605 -7.35 0.50 -26.15
N SER A 606 -8.58 0.04 -26.34
CA SER A 606 -8.91 -1.39 -26.35
C SER A 606 -9.98 -1.72 -27.38
N LEU A 607 -9.85 -2.90 -27.99
CA LEU A 607 -10.81 -3.50 -28.91
C LEU A 607 -11.60 -4.60 -28.19
N GLY A 608 -12.92 -4.48 -28.17
CA GLY A 608 -13.84 -5.42 -27.56
C GLY A 608 -14.65 -6.17 -28.62
N PHE A 609 -14.84 -7.47 -28.41
CA PHE A 609 -15.75 -8.33 -29.17
C PHE A 609 -16.70 -8.99 -28.18
N GLY A 610 -17.95 -9.18 -28.52
CA GLY A 610 -18.85 -9.94 -27.65
C GLY A 610 -20.23 -10.11 -28.24
N LEU A 611 -21.15 -10.58 -27.40
CA LEU A 611 -22.57 -10.60 -27.72
C LEU A 611 -23.29 -9.54 -26.88
N CYS A 612 -24.28 -8.88 -27.46
CA CYS A 612 -25.17 -7.96 -26.76
C CYS A 612 -26.62 -8.42 -26.93
N GLY A 613 -27.36 -8.43 -25.83
CA GLY A 613 -28.77 -8.80 -25.79
C GLY A 613 -29.62 -7.61 -25.34
N LYS A 614 -30.74 -7.38 -26.02
CA LYS A 614 -31.80 -6.46 -25.58
C LYS A 614 -33.10 -7.26 -25.41
N LEU A 615 -33.72 -7.18 -24.23
CA LEU A 615 -35.14 -7.49 -24.09
C LEU A 615 -35.92 -6.28 -24.59
N SER A 616 -36.73 -6.45 -25.63
CA SER A 616 -37.72 -5.44 -26.02
C SER A 616 -39.00 -5.71 -25.23
N THR A 617 -39.47 -4.73 -24.46
CA THR A 617 -40.83 -4.69 -23.88
C THR A 617 -41.86 -4.16 -24.88
N GLU A 618 -41.53 -4.14 -26.17
CA GLU A 618 -42.46 -3.73 -27.22
C GLU A 618 -43.57 -4.79 -27.32
N SER A 619 -44.75 -4.48 -26.78
CA SER A 619 -45.98 -5.20 -27.11
C SER A 619 -46.22 -5.06 -28.61
N ARG A 620 -46.57 -6.14 -29.29
CA ARG A 620 -46.64 -6.27 -30.77
C ARG A 620 -47.68 -5.35 -31.43
N ALA A 621 -48.37 -4.49 -30.70
CA ALA A 621 -49.44 -3.63 -31.20
C ALA A 621 -49.43 -2.25 -30.52
N GLN A 622 -48.70 -1.26 -31.06
CA GLN A 622 -49.01 0.18 -31.07
C GLN A 622 -47.80 1.02 -31.58
N PRO A 623 -48.03 2.21 -32.19
CA PRO A 623 -46.97 3.09 -32.67
C PRO A 623 -46.08 3.62 -31.52
N PRO A 624 -44.84 4.05 -31.80
CA PRO A 624 -43.78 4.17 -30.80
C PRO A 624 -43.95 5.44 -29.95
N GLN A 625 -44.77 5.39 -28.90
CA GLN A 625 -44.92 6.48 -27.93
C GLN A 625 -44.31 6.19 -26.55
N THR A 626 -43.79 4.99 -26.29
CA THR A 626 -43.18 4.64 -25.00
C THR A 626 -41.64 4.64 -25.06
N PRO A 627 -40.94 5.33 -24.14
CA PRO A 627 -39.49 5.32 -24.07
C PRO A 627 -38.97 3.91 -23.75
N GLY A 628 -38.34 3.27 -24.74
CA GLY A 628 -37.78 1.92 -24.58
C GLY A 628 -36.43 1.95 -23.86
N VAL A 629 -36.30 1.24 -22.74
CA VAL A 629 -35.01 1.05 -22.07
C VAL A 629 -34.11 0.17 -22.94
N GLY A 630 -33.04 0.76 -23.48
CA GLY A 630 -32.00 0.02 -24.19
C GLY A 630 -30.98 -0.51 -23.20
N MET A 631 -30.97 -1.84 -22.96
CA MET A 631 -29.89 -2.49 -22.23
C MET A 631 -28.71 -2.76 -23.18
N PHE A 632 -27.53 -2.26 -22.83
CA PHE A 632 -26.27 -2.79 -23.35
C PHE A 632 -25.64 -3.65 -22.25
N SER A 633 -25.36 -4.92 -22.59
CA SER A 633 -24.76 -5.97 -21.75
C SER A 633 -25.60 -6.50 -20.58
N ALA A 634 -26.49 -7.47 -20.86
CA ALA A 634 -26.55 -8.66 -20.01
C ALA A 634 -25.22 -9.43 -20.17
N GLY A 635 -24.77 -10.14 -19.13
CA GLY A 635 -23.47 -10.84 -19.06
C GLY A 635 -23.25 -11.94 -20.09
N LEU A 636 -23.14 -11.54 -21.36
CA LEU A 636 -22.86 -12.37 -22.51
C LEU A 636 -21.35 -12.47 -22.73
N PRO A 637 -20.87 -13.51 -23.43
CA PRO A 637 -19.44 -13.68 -23.71
C PRO A 637 -18.88 -12.42 -24.38
N SER A 638 -17.80 -11.89 -23.82
CA SER A 638 -17.04 -10.79 -24.42
C SER A 638 -15.54 -10.99 -24.17
N CYS A 639 -14.75 -10.56 -25.14
CA CYS A 639 -13.31 -10.49 -25.11
C CYS A 639 -12.92 -9.02 -25.28
N THR A 640 -11.92 -8.55 -24.54
CA THR A 640 -11.39 -7.19 -24.71
C THR A 640 -9.88 -7.25 -24.75
N ILE A 641 -9.31 -6.72 -25.83
CA ILE A 641 -7.89 -6.75 -26.14
C ILE A 641 -7.37 -5.30 -26.02
N PRO A 642 -6.42 -5.01 -25.11
CA PRO A 642 -5.77 -3.70 -25.08
C PRO A 642 -4.88 -3.55 -26.33
N LEU A 643 -5.08 -2.46 -27.08
CA LEU A 643 -4.27 -2.10 -28.24
C LEU A 643 -3.12 -1.17 -27.86
N HIS A 644 -3.36 -0.27 -26.90
CA HIS A 644 -2.35 0.66 -26.42
C HIS A 644 -2.60 0.97 -24.95
N VAL A 645 -1.53 0.97 -24.15
CA VAL A 645 -1.58 1.36 -22.74
C VAL A 645 -0.41 2.29 -22.48
N SER A 646 -0.70 3.49 -21.99
CA SER A 646 0.28 4.48 -21.57
C SER A 646 -0.10 4.99 -20.20
N GLY A 647 0.87 5.40 -19.40
CA GLY A 647 0.59 5.89 -18.07
C GLY A 647 1.80 5.86 -17.17
N LYS A 648 1.87 6.91 -16.35
CA LYS A 648 2.91 7.10 -15.36
C LYS A 648 2.25 7.17 -13.99
N ALA A 649 2.76 6.39 -13.05
CA ALA A 649 2.37 6.44 -11.66
C ALA A 649 3.61 6.53 -10.77
N SER A 650 3.48 7.20 -9.64
CA SER A 650 4.50 7.25 -8.59
C SER A 650 3.92 6.60 -7.34
N ARG A 651 4.69 5.68 -6.74
CA ARG A 651 4.32 4.95 -5.55
C ARG A 651 5.40 5.13 -4.48
N VAL A 652 5.05 5.84 -3.41
CA VAL A 652 5.89 5.97 -2.22
C VAL A 652 5.47 4.90 -1.21
N ARG A 653 6.44 4.16 -0.70
CA ARG A 653 6.27 3.20 0.40
C ARG A 653 7.26 3.56 1.50
N LEU A 654 6.74 3.98 2.65
CA LEU A 654 7.56 4.19 3.84
C LEU A 654 7.37 3.01 4.78
N ILE A 655 8.48 2.39 5.15
CA ILE A 655 8.53 1.21 6.00
C ILE A 655 9.16 1.61 7.31
N ARG A 656 8.41 1.42 8.39
CA ARG A 656 8.92 1.56 9.75
C ARG A 656 9.08 0.20 10.39
N GLU A 657 10.20 -0.05 11.02
CA GLU A 657 10.41 -1.18 11.91
C GLU A 657 10.67 -0.64 13.30
N ASN A 658 9.90 -1.12 14.28
CA ASN A 658 9.91 -0.65 15.66
C ASN A 658 9.79 0.89 15.79
N GLY A 659 8.99 1.50 14.91
CA GLY A 659 8.77 2.96 14.89
C GLY A 659 9.79 3.77 14.09
N ARG A 660 10.91 3.20 13.65
CA ARG A 660 11.95 3.89 12.85
C ARG A 660 11.87 3.58 11.37
N LEU A 661 12.12 4.57 10.52
CA LEU A 661 12.20 4.41 9.09
C LEU A 661 13.43 3.59 8.68
N GLN A 662 13.17 2.51 7.96
CA GLN A 662 14.23 1.69 7.39
C GLN A 662 14.57 2.26 6.01
N SER A 663 15.62 3.10 5.95
CA SER A 663 15.98 3.87 4.74
C SER A 663 16.16 3.01 3.48
N ASP A 664 16.79 1.85 3.64
CA ASP A 664 17.03 0.83 2.61
C ASP A 664 15.74 0.13 2.14
N ARG A 665 14.67 0.19 2.94
CA ARG A 665 13.36 -0.42 2.65
C ARG A 665 12.30 0.62 2.25
N CYS A 666 12.53 1.90 2.52
CA CYS A 666 11.68 2.99 2.06
C CYS A 666 11.93 3.24 0.57
N MET A 667 10.86 3.14 -0.23
CA MET A 667 10.96 3.11 -1.69
C MET A 667 10.06 4.15 -2.35
N LEU A 668 10.58 4.77 -3.40
CA LEU A 668 9.83 5.52 -4.39
C LEU A 668 9.92 4.74 -5.72
N ASP A 669 8.81 4.15 -6.12
CA ASP A 669 8.67 3.42 -7.38
C ASP A 669 7.95 4.33 -8.39
N VAL A 670 8.62 4.70 -9.49
CA VAL A 670 7.99 5.30 -10.66
C VAL A 670 7.63 4.17 -11.62
N GLU A 671 6.34 3.94 -11.81
CA GLU A 671 5.76 2.88 -12.63
C GLU A 671 5.35 3.45 -13.99
N PHE A 672 5.75 2.79 -15.06
CA PHE A 672 5.41 3.11 -16.44
C PHE A 672 4.63 1.93 -17.05
N ALA A 673 3.53 2.24 -17.71
CA ALA A 673 2.75 1.25 -18.45
C ALA A 673 3.28 1.01 -19.87
N SER A 674 3.99 1.98 -20.44
CA SER A 674 4.61 1.88 -21.76
C SER A 674 6.14 1.74 -21.67
N ILE A 675 6.71 0.88 -22.51
CA ILE A 675 8.17 0.74 -22.67
C ILE A 675 8.79 2.02 -23.23
N ASP A 676 8.10 2.73 -24.12
CA ASP A 676 8.65 3.92 -24.77
C ASP A 676 8.79 5.07 -23.77
N GLU A 677 7.78 5.27 -22.93
CA GLU A 677 7.83 6.26 -21.83
C GLU A 677 8.95 5.93 -20.83
N TYR A 678 9.14 4.64 -20.54
CA TYR A 678 10.20 4.17 -19.66
C TYR A 678 11.59 4.43 -20.24
N VAL A 679 11.81 4.07 -21.52
CA VAL A 679 13.11 4.28 -22.18
C VAL A 679 13.41 5.77 -22.33
N ALA A 680 12.43 6.57 -22.78
CA ALA A 680 12.61 8.02 -22.92
C ALA A 680 12.98 8.68 -21.58
N THR A 681 12.35 8.26 -20.48
CA THR A 681 12.67 8.79 -19.14
C THR A 681 14.08 8.37 -18.70
N LEU A 682 14.47 7.11 -18.91
CA LEU A 682 15.82 6.65 -18.55
C LEU A 682 16.93 7.26 -19.41
N GLN A 683 16.64 7.58 -20.66
CA GLN A 683 17.56 8.32 -21.52
C GLN A 683 17.73 9.76 -21.03
N ALA A 684 16.65 10.43 -20.64
CA ALA A 684 16.70 11.77 -20.05
C ALA A 684 17.48 11.80 -18.71
N GLU A 685 17.38 10.74 -17.91
CA GLU A 685 18.10 10.60 -16.63
C GLU A 685 19.42 9.80 -16.75
N ARG A 686 19.95 9.60 -17.96
CA ARG A 686 21.07 8.68 -18.21
C ARG A 686 22.29 9.01 -17.34
N THR A 687 22.69 10.27 -17.27
CA THR A 687 23.86 10.72 -16.47
C THR A 687 23.72 10.34 -14.99
N ARG A 688 22.52 10.52 -14.42
CA ARG A 688 22.21 10.17 -13.03
C ARG A 688 22.33 8.66 -12.81
N TRP A 689 21.86 7.85 -13.76
CA TRP A 689 21.96 6.40 -13.70
C TRP A 689 23.38 5.89 -13.88
N LEU A 690 24.15 6.44 -14.83
CA LEU A 690 25.55 6.06 -15.05
C LEU A 690 26.41 6.32 -13.82
N ALA A 691 26.32 7.52 -13.24
CA ALA A 691 27.04 7.86 -12.01
C ALA A 691 26.73 6.88 -10.87
N ARG A 692 25.47 6.45 -10.75
CA ARG A 692 25.06 5.49 -9.72
C ARG A 692 25.53 4.06 -10.01
N LEU A 693 25.42 3.61 -11.26
CA LEU A 693 25.83 2.27 -11.69
C LEU A 693 27.36 2.10 -11.63
N ALA A 694 28.13 3.16 -11.82
CA ALA A 694 29.58 3.19 -11.64
C ALA A 694 30.05 3.10 -10.17
N LYS A 695 29.15 2.77 -9.22
CA LYS A 695 29.43 2.51 -7.79
C LYS A 695 30.24 3.59 -7.05
N GLY A 696 30.10 4.85 -7.43
CA GLY A 696 30.82 5.93 -6.73
C GLY A 696 32.29 6.06 -7.13
N ARG A 697 32.68 5.57 -8.32
CA ARG A 697 33.86 6.04 -9.06
C ARG A 697 33.46 7.02 -10.19
N PRO A 698 32.77 8.13 -9.88
CA PRO A 698 32.41 9.09 -10.91
C PRO A 698 33.70 9.66 -11.52
N GLY A 699 33.82 9.59 -12.84
CA GLY A 699 35.01 10.07 -13.57
C GLY A 699 35.96 8.98 -14.07
N ASP A 700 35.83 7.72 -13.60
CA ASP A 700 36.50 6.58 -14.23
C ASP A 700 35.83 6.28 -15.59
N PRO A 701 36.52 6.47 -16.73
CA PRO A 701 35.94 6.27 -18.05
C PRO A 701 35.51 4.82 -18.29
N GLU A 702 36.25 3.85 -17.75
CA GLU A 702 35.94 2.43 -17.94
C GLU A 702 34.74 1.97 -17.10
N ALA A 703 34.65 2.42 -15.85
CA ALA A 703 33.49 2.16 -15.00
C ALA A 703 32.21 2.77 -15.60
N THR A 704 32.32 3.99 -16.13
CA THR A 704 31.21 4.67 -16.80
C THR A 704 30.81 3.99 -18.10
N ALA A 705 31.77 3.53 -18.91
CA ALA A 705 31.51 2.78 -20.13
C ALA A 705 30.85 1.41 -19.84
N ARG A 706 31.30 0.69 -18.81
CA ARG A 706 30.66 -0.57 -18.35
C ARG A 706 29.22 -0.34 -17.90
N ALA A 707 28.98 0.70 -17.11
CA ALA A 707 27.64 1.12 -16.70
C ALA A 707 26.75 1.44 -17.90
N GLY A 708 27.29 2.13 -18.91
CA GLY A 708 26.60 2.42 -20.17
C GLY A 708 26.16 1.14 -20.88
N ARG A 709 27.10 0.21 -21.11
CA ARG A 709 26.80 -1.08 -21.75
C ARG A 709 25.75 -1.88 -20.98
N ALA A 710 25.82 -1.90 -19.65
CA ALA A 710 24.85 -2.60 -18.82
C ALA A 710 23.44 -1.98 -18.91
N LEU A 711 23.35 -0.65 -18.90
CA LEU A 711 22.08 0.06 -19.08
C LEU A 711 21.49 -0.19 -20.47
N ASP A 712 22.30 -0.10 -21.51
CA ASP A 712 21.85 -0.31 -22.89
C ASP A 712 21.38 -1.76 -23.11
N LYS A 713 22.10 -2.74 -22.54
CA LYS A 713 21.67 -4.14 -22.53
C LYS A 713 20.33 -4.33 -21.82
N HIS A 714 20.12 -3.69 -20.67
CA HIS A 714 18.83 -3.74 -19.95
C HIS A 714 17.69 -3.15 -20.79
N LEU A 715 17.88 -1.99 -21.40
CA LEU A 715 16.88 -1.34 -22.25
C LEU A 715 16.57 -2.16 -23.50
N ALA A 716 17.58 -2.75 -24.14
CA ALA A 716 17.41 -3.63 -25.29
C ALA A 716 16.62 -4.89 -24.92
N ASN A 717 16.89 -5.50 -23.76
CA ASN A 717 16.14 -6.65 -23.28
C ASN A 717 14.69 -6.28 -22.93
N ALA A 718 14.48 -5.13 -22.27
CA ALA A 718 13.15 -4.65 -21.92
C ALA A 718 12.28 -4.37 -23.17
N ARG A 719 12.88 -3.84 -24.25
CA ARG A 719 12.20 -3.66 -25.54
C ARG A 719 11.86 -4.99 -26.21
N ARG A 720 12.81 -5.93 -26.26
CA ARG A 720 12.59 -7.25 -26.88
C ARG A 720 11.50 -8.07 -26.18
N GLN A 721 11.37 -7.92 -24.87
CA GLN A 721 10.43 -8.67 -24.04
C GLN A 721 9.13 -7.93 -23.75
N ALA A 722 8.91 -6.74 -24.33
CA ALA A 722 7.79 -5.87 -23.98
C ALA A 722 6.43 -6.55 -24.26
N ARG A 723 5.60 -6.65 -23.21
CA ARG A 723 4.22 -7.17 -23.29
C ARG A 723 3.25 -6.22 -22.60
N HIS A 724 1.98 -6.26 -23.02
CA HIS A 724 0.91 -5.39 -22.50
C HIS A 724 0.61 -5.58 -21.00
N ASN A 725 0.98 -6.72 -20.43
CA ASN A 725 0.77 -7.05 -19.03
C ASN A 725 1.99 -6.76 -18.14
N GLN A 726 2.99 -6.05 -18.67
CA GLN A 726 4.18 -5.65 -17.93
C GLN A 726 4.07 -4.22 -17.40
N VAL A 727 4.75 -3.98 -16.29
CA VAL A 727 4.96 -2.66 -15.71
C VAL A 727 6.46 -2.45 -15.54
N PHE A 728 6.96 -1.38 -16.14
CA PHE A 728 8.35 -0.97 -16.03
C PHE A 728 8.50 -0.07 -14.82
N ILE A 729 9.49 -0.34 -13.96
CA ILE A 729 9.62 0.36 -12.69
C ILE A 729 11.04 0.90 -12.55
N GLN A 730 11.11 2.18 -12.22
CA GLN A 730 12.28 2.85 -11.71
C GLN A 730 12.14 2.96 -10.19
N ARG A 731 13.03 2.29 -9.45
CA ARG A 731 13.02 2.28 -7.99
C ARG A 731 14.13 3.13 -7.42
N CYS A 732 13.74 4.03 -6.52
CA CYS A 732 14.64 4.80 -5.68
C CYS A 732 14.43 4.44 -4.20
N ASN A 733 15.49 4.52 -3.41
CA ASN A 733 15.44 4.36 -1.96
C ASN A 733 15.60 5.70 -1.25
N LEU A 734 15.06 5.82 -0.05
CA LEU A 734 15.27 7.00 0.78
C LEU A 734 16.72 7.07 1.26
N ARG A 735 17.34 8.25 1.25
CA ARG A 735 18.68 8.46 1.82
C ARG A 735 18.66 8.19 3.33
N PRO A 736 19.70 7.53 3.89
CA PRO A 736 19.80 7.30 5.33
C PRO A 736 19.72 8.60 6.16
N ALA A 737 20.41 9.65 5.75
CA ALA A 737 20.38 10.96 6.43
C ALA A 737 18.96 11.54 6.52
N VAL A 738 18.18 11.43 5.45
CA VAL A 738 16.79 11.93 5.40
C VAL A 738 15.86 11.06 6.25
N ALA A 739 16.04 9.74 6.23
CA ALA A 739 15.27 8.83 7.10
C ALA A 739 15.49 9.16 8.58
N VAL A 740 16.75 9.37 8.97
CA VAL A 740 17.12 9.80 10.33
C VAL A 740 16.48 11.15 10.66
N ALA A 741 16.53 12.13 9.76
CA ALA A 741 15.89 13.43 9.99
C ALA A 741 14.37 13.31 10.20
N ILE A 742 13.67 12.50 9.40
CA ILE A 742 12.22 12.28 9.56
C ILE A 742 11.91 11.54 10.88
N ASP A 743 12.73 10.56 11.26
CA ASP A 743 12.58 9.85 12.53
C ASP A 743 12.78 10.82 13.71
N ARG A 744 13.76 11.73 13.64
CA ARG A 744 13.97 12.80 14.64
C ARG A 744 12.71 13.65 14.83
N HIS A 745 12.12 14.14 13.74
CA HIS A 745 10.87 14.91 13.83
C HIS A 745 9.68 14.08 14.32
N THR A 746 9.62 12.79 13.97
CA THR A 746 8.57 11.87 14.46
C THR A 746 8.69 11.65 15.97
N GLU A 747 9.91 11.52 16.48
CA GLU A 747 10.19 11.43 17.92
C GLU A 747 9.78 12.70 18.65
N VAL A 748 10.14 13.86 18.10
CA VAL A 748 9.72 15.16 18.65
C VAL A 748 8.20 15.28 18.70
N ILE A 749 7.48 14.88 17.65
CA ILE A 749 6.01 14.87 17.63
C ILE A 749 5.46 13.97 18.74
N ASN A 750 6.01 12.75 18.90
CA ASN A 750 5.56 11.83 19.93
C ASN A 750 5.84 12.37 21.34
N ALA A 751 7.00 13.00 21.53
CA ALA A 751 7.40 13.63 22.78
C ALA A 751 6.46 14.80 23.14
N ILE A 752 6.17 15.69 22.19
CA ILE A 752 5.23 16.81 22.36
C ILE A 752 3.83 16.30 22.72
N ARG A 753 3.34 15.27 22.03
CA ARG A 753 2.01 14.66 22.32
C ARG A 753 1.94 14.01 23.70
N ALA A 754 3.06 13.56 24.24
CA ALA A 754 3.13 12.96 25.57
C ALA A 754 3.28 14.01 26.69
N CYS A 755 3.64 15.26 26.37
CA CYS A 755 3.87 16.31 27.35
C CYS A 755 2.55 16.84 27.93
N ARG A 756 2.27 16.51 29.19
CA ARG A 756 1.08 16.97 29.93
C ARG A 756 1.09 18.45 30.30
N TYR A 757 2.26 19.09 30.27
CA TYR A 757 2.48 20.50 30.64
C TYR A 757 2.26 21.50 29.50
N MET A 758 1.98 21.03 28.28
CA MET A 758 1.63 21.87 27.14
C MET A 758 0.13 21.78 26.85
N ASN A 759 -0.48 22.91 26.48
CA ASN A 759 -1.88 22.92 26.08
C ASN A 759 -2.05 22.30 24.66
N ALA A 760 -3.28 21.87 24.35
CA ALA A 760 -3.56 21.16 23.09
C ALA A 760 -3.30 22.00 21.83
N ALA A 761 -3.48 23.33 21.89
CA ALA A 761 -3.25 24.22 20.77
C ALA A 761 -1.76 24.38 20.45
N GLU A 762 -0.93 24.55 21.48
CA GLU A 762 0.54 24.58 21.36
C GLU A 762 1.08 23.25 20.85
N GLN A 763 0.61 22.13 21.41
CA GLN A 763 0.98 20.79 20.93
C GLN A 763 0.64 20.62 19.45
N ALA A 764 -0.57 21.03 19.02
CA ALA A 764 -0.99 20.93 17.62
C ALA A 764 -0.12 21.78 16.70
N SER A 765 0.23 23.01 17.11
CA SER A 765 1.08 23.92 16.33
C SER A 765 2.49 23.39 16.13
N LEU A 766 3.15 22.95 17.21
CA LEU A 766 4.52 22.39 17.15
C LEU A 766 4.56 21.06 16.39
N CYS A 767 3.53 20.21 16.57
CA CYS A 767 3.39 18.99 15.78
C CYS A 767 3.23 19.31 14.29
N ALA A 768 2.37 20.30 13.95
CA ALA A 768 2.15 20.69 12.56
C ALA A 768 3.43 21.21 11.89
N ALA A 769 4.24 22.02 12.59
CA ALA A 769 5.52 22.50 12.07
C ALA A 769 6.49 21.34 11.76
N SER A 770 6.60 20.37 12.68
CA SER A 770 7.42 19.16 12.45
C SER A 770 6.87 18.29 11.31
N GLU A 771 5.55 18.16 11.20
CA GLU A 771 4.93 17.42 10.10
C GLU A 771 5.14 18.09 8.74
N VAL A 772 5.14 19.42 8.66
CA VAL A 772 5.46 20.18 7.43
C VAL A 772 6.90 19.93 7.01
N THR A 773 7.83 19.94 7.96
CA THR A 773 9.26 19.67 7.69
C THR A 773 9.44 18.24 7.15
N CYS A 774 8.82 17.24 7.77
CA CYS A 774 8.80 15.86 7.25
C CYS A 774 8.29 15.77 5.81
N ARG A 775 7.26 16.56 5.45
CA ARG A 775 6.71 16.60 4.09
C ARG A 775 7.69 17.20 3.09
N GLN A 776 8.37 18.28 3.47
CA GLN A 776 9.37 18.94 2.63
C GLN A 776 10.55 18.00 2.36
N LEU A 777 11.06 17.33 3.39
CA LEU A 777 12.13 16.34 3.26
C LEU A 777 11.76 15.17 2.32
N LEU A 778 10.52 14.69 2.35
CA LEU A 778 10.05 13.63 1.46
C LEU A 778 9.76 14.12 0.03
N ALA A 779 9.44 15.41 -0.14
CA ALA A 779 9.13 16.03 -1.42
C ALA A 779 10.39 16.35 -2.24
N ASP A 780 11.54 16.51 -1.58
CA ASP A 780 12.82 16.78 -2.24
C ASP A 780 13.25 15.59 -3.12
N PRO A 781 13.42 15.76 -4.44
CA PRO A 781 13.94 14.72 -5.33
C PRO A 781 15.33 14.22 -4.92
N SER A 782 16.15 15.06 -4.27
CA SER A 782 17.50 14.72 -3.82
C SER A 782 17.48 13.67 -2.70
N ALA A 783 16.40 13.61 -1.91
CA ALA A 783 16.20 12.64 -0.84
C ALA A 783 16.11 11.19 -1.33
N TRP A 784 15.88 10.98 -2.62
CA TRP A 784 15.67 9.67 -3.23
C TRP A 784 16.85 9.27 -4.12
N LEU A 785 17.47 8.14 -3.78
CA LEU A 785 18.61 7.58 -4.49
C LEU A 785 18.19 6.46 -5.45
N PRO A 786 18.58 6.51 -6.75
CA PRO A 786 18.35 5.41 -7.68
C PRO A 786 18.94 4.09 -7.14
N ARG A 787 18.13 3.02 -7.18
CA ARG A 787 18.48 1.72 -6.59
C ARG A 787 18.32 0.55 -7.54
N GLU A 788 17.23 0.50 -8.30
CA GLU A 788 16.91 -0.67 -9.13
C GLU A 788 16.04 -0.27 -10.31
N LEU A 789 16.33 -0.86 -11.47
CA LEU A 789 15.45 -0.88 -12.62
C LEU A 789 14.86 -2.28 -12.73
N LYS A 790 13.55 -2.40 -12.96
CA LYS A 790 12.90 -3.70 -13.06
C LYS A 790 11.71 -3.71 -13.99
N VAL A 791 11.46 -4.87 -14.57
CA VAL A 791 10.27 -5.17 -15.37
C VAL A 791 9.48 -6.23 -14.62
N ILE A 792 8.24 -5.90 -14.26
CA ILE A 792 7.33 -6.80 -13.55
C ILE A 792 6.21 -7.20 -14.50
N GLU A 793 6.00 -8.50 -14.67
CA GLU A 793 4.80 -9.02 -15.30
C GLU A 793 3.69 -9.17 -14.27
N LYS A 794 2.48 -8.75 -14.65
CA LYS A 794 1.29 -8.90 -13.83
C LYS A 794 0.29 -9.80 -14.53
N GLN A 795 -0.15 -10.82 -13.83
CA GLN A 795 -1.17 -11.75 -14.29
C GLN A 795 -2.31 -11.77 -13.28
N ALA A 796 -3.54 -11.70 -13.76
CA ALA A 796 -4.71 -11.73 -12.89
C ALA A 796 -5.82 -12.51 -13.57
N VAL A 797 -6.37 -13.49 -12.86
CA VAL A 797 -7.52 -14.28 -13.27
C VAL A 797 -8.62 -14.02 -12.26
N THR A 798 -9.78 -13.54 -12.71
CA THR A 798 -10.96 -13.38 -11.85
C THR A 798 -12.13 -14.13 -12.46
N CYS A 799 -12.67 -15.09 -11.70
CA CYS A 799 -13.89 -15.81 -12.04
C CYS A 799 -15.04 -15.25 -11.21
N ARG A 800 -16.12 -14.82 -11.86
CA ARG A 800 -17.35 -14.36 -11.23
C ARG A 800 -18.49 -15.29 -11.63
N ARG A 801 -19.33 -15.67 -10.67
CA ARG A 801 -20.52 -16.49 -10.93
C ARG A 801 -21.72 -15.88 -10.22
N GLY A 802 -22.74 -15.51 -10.98
CA GLY A 802 -23.97 -14.93 -10.42
C GLY A 802 -24.72 -14.05 -11.43
N LEU A 803 -25.73 -13.36 -10.93
CA LEU A 803 -26.55 -12.44 -11.69
C LEU A 803 -25.83 -11.09 -11.84
N SER A 804 -25.79 -10.56 -13.06
CA SER A 804 -25.24 -9.22 -13.35
C SER A 804 -26.18 -8.49 -14.30
N LEU A 805 -27.37 -8.13 -13.80
CA LEU A 805 -28.41 -7.40 -14.53
C LEU A 805 -28.92 -6.28 -13.63
N ALA A 806 -28.43 -5.05 -13.83
CA ALA A 806 -28.63 -3.88 -12.96
C ALA A 806 -28.23 -4.14 -11.50
N LEU A 807 -28.88 -5.07 -10.83
CA LEU A 807 -28.40 -5.80 -9.67
C LEU A 807 -27.23 -6.73 -10.03
N GLN A 808 -26.14 -6.63 -9.27
CA GLN A 808 -25.02 -7.55 -9.27
C GLN A 808 -25.09 -8.40 -8.01
N LEU A 809 -25.25 -9.71 -8.13
CA LEU A 809 -25.18 -10.67 -7.02
C LEU A 809 -24.38 -11.88 -7.47
N GLY A 810 -23.29 -12.19 -6.79
CA GLY A 810 -22.51 -13.37 -7.17
C GLY A 810 -21.36 -13.70 -6.24
N THR A 811 -20.74 -14.85 -6.51
CA THR A 811 -19.45 -15.23 -5.95
C THR A 811 -18.32 -14.76 -6.84
N GLU A 812 -17.17 -14.50 -6.25
CA GLU A 812 -15.98 -14.01 -6.93
C GLU A 812 -14.73 -14.69 -6.38
N SER A 813 -14.02 -15.38 -7.25
CA SER A 813 -12.70 -15.97 -7.00
C SER A 813 -11.68 -15.23 -7.85
N ALA A 814 -10.55 -14.84 -7.28
CA ALA A 814 -9.47 -14.17 -8.00
C ALA A 814 -8.11 -14.74 -7.60
N ALA A 815 -7.22 -14.87 -8.57
CA ALA A 815 -5.81 -15.16 -8.38
C ALA A 815 -5.01 -14.08 -9.13
N GLU A 816 -4.12 -13.40 -8.43
CA GLU A 816 -3.24 -12.36 -8.97
C GLU A 816 -1.79 -12.78 -8.71
N GLY A 817 -0.95 -12.75 -9.74
CA GLY A 817 0.48 -13.02 -9.69
C GLY A 817 1.26 -11.83 -10.23
N GLU A 818 2.32 -11.44 -9.52
CA GLU A 818 3.33 -10.49 -10.00
C GLU A 818 4.69 -11.20 -9.95
N HIS A 819 5.46 -11.15 -11.03
CA HIS A 819 6.82 -11.69 -11.05
C HIS A 819 7.79 -10.77 -11.80
N GLN A 820 9.05 -10.74 -11.36
CA GLN A 820 10.10 -9.97 -12.00
C GLN A 820 10.70 -10.78 -13.15
N ILE A 821 10.69 -10.23 -14.37
CA ILE A 821 11.29 -10.87 -15.55
C ILE A 821 12.74 -10.40 -15.76
N ASN A 822 12.95 -9.08 -15.64
CA ASN A 822 14.23 -8.45 -15.90
C ASN A 822 14.52 -7.39 -14.83
N GLY A 823 15.80 -7.16 -14.52
CA GLY A 823 16.20 -6.10 -13.63
C GLY A 823 17.70 -5.79 -13.68
N LEU A 824 18.02 -4.55 -13.34
CA LEU A 824 19.38 -4.03 -13.27
C LEU A 824 19.59 -3.33 -11.92
N LYS A 825 20.63 -3.74 -11.20
CA LYS A 825 21.04 -3.15 -9.92
C LYS A 825 22.48 -2.65 -10.02
N PRO A 826 22.84 -1.55 -9.32
CA PRO A 826 24.22 -1.09 -9.24
C PRO A 826 25.20 -2.17 -8.79
N ALA A 827 24.81 -3.06 -7.86
CA ALA A 827 25.68 -4.13 -7.39
C ALA A 827 26.07 -5.17 -8.47
N GLN A 828 25.29 -5.28 -9.56
CA GLN A 828 25.46 -6.27 -10.62
C GLN A 828 26.34 -5.78 -11.79
N VAL A 829 26.64 -4.47 -11.82
CA VAL A 829 27.60 -3.83 -12.75
C VAL A 829 28.94 -3.74 -12.05
#